data_AF-A0A1E7F407-F1
#
_entry.id   AF-A0A1E7F407-F1
#
_cell.length_a   1.000
_cell.length_b   1.000
_cell.length_c   1.000
_cell.angle_alpha   90.00
_cell.angle_beta   90.00
_cell.angle_gamma   90.00
#
_symmetry.space_group_name_H-M   'P 1'
#
loop_
_entity.id
_entity.type
_entity.pdbx_description
1 polymer ?
#
loop_
_entity_poly.entity_id
_entity_poly.type
_entity_poly.pdbx_seq_one_letter_code
_entity_poly.pdbx_strand_id
1 'polypeptide(L)'
;MFKNILFIAPFIGLLITMVMVDSAPTNPNPFQLEHDGGKQTPDLFFRGSVPHRSLMTDTNGYTVIQDRNSSRFVYAMRNDTGTSEELVSSGIVVGEGDPAIKNIPKRLHRDLPTAAELEIVFNHEGNHPEGNHELAPTGSVRDFFQVNSRKKLTLESKVYGWVDLPETEAYYANGQSGFATKQYMEALHSAMNIVQKNSDVNLSEFDGNDDGKVDLVTLVHSGYAAENYGTDPDGVVGEDRIWSHHRKLPKKKRWYGNQSDDVCIYQYGTVSAFFGEKGSDIARIGVISHEIGHALGLPDLYGSVDGNGIGSYDLMSNHWGFPTLYKDSQFYPPILSAWTKMKVGWVEPILINNSGTFIIEASQYSEDIYRINMDEAGTEYLLIENRQAVGFDSFLPQGGLAIWHVDETASNIEGYPGQNEGGIPWPFNQQHYKVSLLQADGAYDLENARNNGDKFDLFHADGIDFLAPSFTYLDGPHPNTDSYKEQMPSRTGTWINQISKSGRFMSFHVNFMDELSTIFAGGNGAAGTMFDLVPTKDINIHKLYLNLVNDGPMNAELWSRTGTHVGFENKPLKWQRNIISPVDAQGSGKKTSMDVGSITLKAGIRYAFYVVVLDGKFRYTNGNGVGNVSTSNEDLTVYEGAGLGRPFNNVYNNRIWNGSILYNVISSDDDQDRRRLRGSTSSL
;
A
#
# COMPACT_ATOMS: atom_id res chain seq x y z
N MET A 1 9.89 -0.02 77.27
CA MET A 1 9.19 -0.08 78.58
C MET A 1 7.87 -0.79 78.36
N PHE A 2 7.70 -1.96 79.00
CA PHE A 2 6.44 -2.68 79.33
C PHE A 2 5.44 -3.01 78.19
N LYS A 3 4.74 -4.15 78.13
CA LYS A 3 4.84 -5.53 78.63
C LYS A 3 3.52 -6.20 78.15
N ASN A 4 3.61 -7.43 77.64
CA ASN A 4 2.75 -8.58 77.98
C ASN A 4 1.33 -8.83 77.40
N ILE A 5 1.23 -10.01 76.75
CA ILE A 5 0.41 -11.22 77.09
C ILE A 5 -1.07 -11.31 76.68
N LEU A 6 -1.31 -12.13 75.64
CA LEU A 6 -2.01 -13.44 75.60
C LEU A 6 -3.45 -13.66 76.16
N PHE A 7 -4.27 -14.25 75.26
CA PHE A 7 -5.44 -15.17 75.40
C PHE A 7 -6.80 -14.67 75.94
N ILE A 8 -7.88 -14.93 75.18
CA ILE A 8 -8.91 -15.99 75.33
C ILE A 8 -10.12 -15.63 74.42
N ALA A 9 -10.51 -16.53 73.52
CA ALA A 9 -11.87 -16.62 72.93
C ALA A 9 -12.72 -17.60 73.78
N PRO A 10 -14.08 -17.73 73.68
CA PRO A 10 -14.99 -17.31 72.60
C PRO A 10 -16.37 -16.76 73.06
N PHE A 11 -17.21 -16.23 72.14
CA PHE A 11 -18.63 -16.59 71.95
C PHE A 11 -19.33 -15.71 70.87
N ILE A 12 -19.70 -16.38 69.77
CA ILE A 12 -20.91 -16.31 68.94
C ILE A 12 -21.80 -15.06 69.03
N GLY A 13 -22.03 -14.41 67.88
CA GLY A 13 -23.08 -13.40 67.69
C GLY A 13 -23.16 -12.84 66.26
N LEU A 14 -23.74 -13.64 65.36
CA LEU A 14 -24.43 -13.30 64.10
C LEU A 14 -24.24 -11.86 63.52
N LEU A 15 -23.47 -11.72 62.44
CA LEU A 15 -23.61 -10.61 61.49
C LEU A 15 -23.81 -11.17 60.08
N ILE A 16 -24.93 -10.81 59.47
CA ILE A 16 -25.29 -11.11 58.09
C ILE A 16 -24.31 -10.36 57.19
N THR A 17 -23.42 -11.09 56.51
CA THR A 17 -22.69 -10.59 55.34
C THR A 17 -23.46 -10.98 54.08
N MET A 18 -24.03 -9.99 53.40
CA MET A 18 -24.30 -10.06 51.96
C MET A 18 -22.99 -10.44 51.27
N VAL A 19 -22.94 -11.65 50.71
CA VAL A 19 -21.90 -12.01 49.73
C VAL A 19 -22.35 -11.41 48.41
N MET A 20 -21.71 -10.32 47.97
CA MET A 20 -21.63 -10.05 46.54
C MET A 20 -20.81 -11.18 45.93
N VAL A 21 -21.41 -11.94 45.01
CA VAL A 21 -20.72 -12.99 44.27
C VAL A 21 -19.92 -12.32 43.17
N ASP A 22 -18.60 -12.33 43.31
CA ASP A 22 -17.65 -11.90 42.28
C ASP A 22 -17.76 -12.78 41.03
N SER A 23 -17.54 -12.16 39.87
CA SER A 23 -17.46 -12.79 38.54
C SER A 23 -16.49 -13.97 38.52
N ALA A 24 -16.91 -15.12 37.97
CA ALA A 24 -16.02 -16.24 37.69
C ALA A 24 -15.27 -16.01 36.36
N PRO A 25 -13.93 -16.12 36.33
CA PRO A 25 -13.18 -16.05 35.08
C PRO A 25 -13.52 -17.25 34.18
N THR A 26 -13.41 -17.06 32.87
CA THR A 26 -13.54 -18.12 31.86
C THR A 26 -12.52 -19.22 32.15
N ASN A 27 -12.93 -20.49 31.99
CA ASN A 27 -12.05 -21.64 32.23
C ASN A 27 -12.15 -22.60 31.03
N PRO A 28 -11.07 -22.77 30.25
CA PRO A 28 -11.07 -23.60 29.06
C PRO A 28 -11.01 -25.11 29.38
N ASN A 29 -10.79 -25.48 30.64
CA ASN A 29 -10.76 -26.90 31.02
C ASN A 29 -12.18 -27.46 31.13
N PRO A 30 -12.46 -28.62 30.48
CA PRO A 30 -13.74 -29.27 30.63
C PRO A 30 -13.95 -29.72 32.08
N PHE A 31 -15.17 -29.60 32.56
CA PHE A 31 -15.58 -30.13 33.86
C PHE A 31 -16.96 -30.77 33.74
N GLN A 32 -17.28 -31.64 34.69
CA GLN A 32 -18.59 -32.27 34.78
C GLN A 32 -19.28 -31.83 36.06
N LEU A 33 -20.60 -31.67 35.99
CA LEU A 33 -21.45 -31.37 37.12
C LEU A 33 -22.40 -32.54 37.37
N GLU A 34 -22.80 -32.71 38.62
CA GLU A 34 -23.72 -33.76 39.01
C GLU A 34 -25.16 -33.22 39.05
N HIS A 35 -26.09 -33.92 38.40
CA HIS A 35 -27.53 -33.69 38.58
C HIS A 35 -28.02 -34.29 39.90
N ASP A 36 -29.19 -33.84 40.37
CA ASP A 36 -29.94 -34.53 41.42
C ASP A 36 -30.08 -36.04 41.10
N GLY A 37 -29.33 -36.89 41.81
CA GLY A 37 -29.35 -38.35 41.67
C GLY A 37 -28.05 -39.03 41.20
N GLY A 38 -26.89 -38.36 41.19
CA GLY A 38 -25.59 -39.02 40.94
C GLY A 38 -25.15 -39.06 39.48
N LYS A 39 -25.95 -38.54 38.55
CA LYS A 39 -25.66 -38.60 37.11
C LYS A 39 -24.87 -37.36 36.69
N GLN A 40 -23.72 -37.59 36.08
CA GLN A 40 -22.86 -36.52 35.58
C GLN A 40 -23.38 -35.94 34.26
N THR A 41 -23.19 -34.64 34.07
CA THR A 41 -23.33 -33.98 32.76
C THR A 41 -22.26 -34.49 31.80
N PRO A 42 -22.45 -34.33 30.48
CA PRO A 42 -21.33 -34.29 29.53
C PRO A 42 -20.35 -33.17 29.92
N ASP A 43 -19.19 -33.15 29.27
CA ASP A 43 -18.18 -32.11 29.50
C ASP A 43 -18.76 -30.72 29.24
N LEU A 44 -18.61 -29.84 30.23
CA LEU A 44 -19.03 -28.45 30.22
C LEU A 44 -17.81 -27.52 30.26
N PHE A 45 -18.01 -26.31 29.73
CA PHE A 45 -17.00 -25.24 29.69
C PHE A 45 -17.57 -23.96 30.28
N PHE A 46 -16.78 -23.23 31.09
CA PHE A 46 -17.19 -21.93 31.64
C PHE A 46 -16.86 -20.82 30.64
N ARG A 47 -17.88 -20.09 30.20
CA ARG A 47 -17.79 -19.00 29.20
C ARG A 47 -17.98 -17.60 29.79
N GLY A 48 -17.92 -17.46 31.13
CA GLY A 48 -18.01 -16.18 31.84
C GLY A 48 -19.27 -16.05 32.69
N SER A 49 -19.68 -14.83 33.04
CA SER A 49 -20.88 -14.58 33.85
C SER A 49 -21.71 -13.42 33.29
N VAL A 50 -23.03 -13.58 33.22
CA VAL A 50 -24.01 -12.47 33.17
C VAL A 50 -24.39 -12.10 34.61
N PRO A 51 -24.96 -10.90 34.87
CA PRO A 51 -25.42 -10.55 36.21
C PRO A 51 -26.25 -11.68 36.82
N HIS A 52 -25.74 -12.26 37.91
CA HIS A 52 -26.31 -13.34 38.70
C HIS A 52 -26.19 -14.81 38.19
N ARG A 53 -25.45 -15.12 37.11
CA ARG A 53 -25.24 -16.54 36.67
C ARG A 53 -23.92 -16.78 35.92
N SER A 54 -23.28 -17.92 36.19
CA SER A 54 -22.18 -18.44 35.35
C SER A 54 -22.72 -19.03 34.04
N LEU A 55 -22.20 -18.57 32.91
CA LEU A 55 -22.49 -19.09 31.58
C LEU A 55 -21.68 -20.35 31.34
N MET A 56 -22.38 -21.46 31.08
CA MET A 56 -21.77 -22.74 30.74
C MET A 56 -22.21 -23.17 29.34
N THR A 57 -21.37 -23.92 28.64
CA THR A 57 -21.74 -24.57 27.38
C THR A 57 -21.32 -26.03 27.40
N ASP A 58 -22.09 -26.91 26.76
CA ASP A 58 -21.63 -28.27 26.48
C ASP A 58 -20.63 -28.32 25.31
N THR A 59 -20.06 -29.50 25.03
CA THR A 59 -19.13 -29.73 23.91
C THR A 59 -19.71 -29.40 22.53
N ASN A 60 -21.03 -29.38 22.40
CA ASN A 60 -21.74 -29.06 21.16
C ASN A 60 -22.11 -27.58 21.05
N GLY A 61 -21.76 -26.76 22.05
CA GLY A 61 -21.98 -25.31 22.07
C GLY A 61 -23.37 -24.87 22.55
N TYR A 62 -24.19 -25.77 23.08
CA TYR A 62 -25.48 -25.39 23.67
C TYR A 62 -25.25 -24.73 25.02
N THR A 63 -25.94 -23.62 25.25
CA THR A 63 -25.84 -22.90 26.53
C THR A 63 -26.57 -23.67 27.62
N VAL A 64 -25.90 -23.86 28.75
CA VAL A 64 -26.36 -24.60 29.92
C VAL A 64 -26.53 -23.64 31.08
N ILE A 65 -27.68 -23.73 31.75
CA ILE A 65 -27.97 -22.99 32.98
C ILE A 65 -28.43 -23.96 34.06
N GLN A 66 -28.27 -23.56 35.32
CA GLN A 66 -28.97 -24.23 36.40
C GLN A 66 -30.45 -23.85 36.36
N ASP A 67 -31.32 -24.86 36.42
CA ASP A 67 -32.76 -24.64 36.49
C ASP A 67 -33.13 -23.86 37.76
N ARG A 68 -34.12 -22.97 37.67
CA ARG A 68 -34.55 -22.17 38.84
C ARG A 68 -35.31 -23.00 39.87
N ASN A 69 -35.92 -24.09 39.41
CA ASN A 69 -36.85 -24.90 40.18
C ASN A 69 -36.29 -26.27 40.58
N SER A 70 -35.05 -26.60 40.19
CA SER A 70 -34.37 -27.85 40.53
C SER A 70 -32.86 -27.63 40.60
N SER A 71 -32.09 -28.57 41.16
CA SER A 71 -30.62 -28.45 41.13
C SER A 71 -30.03 -28.88 39.78
N ARG A 72 -30.87 -29.34 38.85
CA ARG A 72 -30.47 -29.89 37.54
C ARG A 72 -29.95 -28.82 36.61
N PHE A 73 -29.05 -29.25 35.73
CA PHE A 73 -28.55 -28.44 34.62
C PHE A 73 -29.39 -28.69 33.38
N VAL A 74 -29.88 -27.62 32.77
CA VAL A 74 -30.77 -27.67 31.62
C VAL A 74 -30.20 -26.84 30.48
N TYR A 75 -30.50 -27.24 29.25
CA TYR A 75 -30.22 -26.39 28.10
C TYR A 75 -31.07 -25.12 28.19
N ALA A 76 -30.46 -23.97 27.93
CA ALA A 76 -31.11 -22.66 27.99
C ALA A 76 -31.83 -22.33 26.68
N MET A 77 -32.83 -21.47 26.75
CA MET A 77 -33.44 -20.78 25.62
C MET A 77 -33.66 -19.30 25.98
N ARG A 78 -33.88 -18.44 24.98
CA ARG A 78 -34.26 -17.04 25.22
C ARG A 78 -35.75 -16.96 25.61
N ASN A 79 -36.09 -15.97 26.43
CA ASN A 79 -37.47 -15.70 26.81
C ASN A 79 -38.19 -14.94 25.66
N ASP A 80 -39.20 -15.56 25.04
CA ASP A 80 -39.90 -15.04 23.85
C ASP A 80 -40.81 -13.81 24.13
N THR A 81 -40.72 -13.19 25.29
CA THR A 81 -41.56 -12.04 25.70
C THR A 81 -41.06 -10.68 25.22
N GLY A 82 -40.05 -10.65 24.34
CA GLY A 82 -39.70 -9.49 23.51
C GLY A 82 -39.04 -8.31 24.23
N THR A 83 -38.66 -8.44 25.51
CA THR A 83 -38.06 -7.32 26.28
C THR A 83 -36.94 -7.70 27.26
N SER A 84 -36.53 -8.98 27.38
CA SER A 84 -35.36 -9.34 28.19
C SER A 84 -34.45 -10.38 27.51
N GLU A 85 -33.13 -10.14 27.54
CA GLU A 85 -32.06 -11.08 27.17
C GLU A 85 -31.93 -12.26 28.16
N GLU A 86 -32.98 -12.56 28.91
CA GLU A 86 -32.95 -13.48 30.04
C GLU A 86 -32.99 -14.93 29.55
N LEU A 87 -31.93 -15.69 29.86
CA LEU A 87 -31.88 -17.13 29.61
C LEU A 87 -32.82 -17.88 30.56
N VAL A 88 -33.75 -18.63 29.98
CA VAL A 88 -34.73 -19.46 30.69
C VAL A 88 -34.53 -20.95 30.39
N SER A 89 -35.08 -21.82 31.23
CA SER A 89 -34.99 -23.26 31.09
C SER A 89 -35.75 -23.74 29.85
N SER A 90 -35.11 -24.53 28.98
CA SER A 90 -35.80 -25.24 27.90
C SER A 90 -36.58 -26.48 28.36
N GLY A 91 -36.41 -26.86 29.64
CA GLY A 91 -36.89 -28.11 30.21
C GLY A 91 -36.16 -29.36 29.74
N ILE A 92 -35.12 -29.24 28.90
CA ILE A 92 -34.27 -30.39 28.51
C ILE A 92 -33.09 -30.47 29.45
N VAL A 93 -32.99 -31.58 30.18
CA VAL A 93 -31.87 -31.86 31.09
C VAL A 93 -30.63 -32.23 30.29
N VAL A 94 -29.51 -31.60 30.63
CA VAL A 94 -28.23 -31.80 29.96
C VAL A 94 -27.76 -33.25 30.10
N GLY A 95 -27.49 -33.92 28.97
CA GLY A 95 -27.12 -35.35 28.95
C GLY A 95 -28.29 -36.33 29.10
N GLU A 96 -29.54 -35.86 29.13
CA GLU A 96 -30.75 -36.72 29.15
C GLU A 96 -31.68 -36.51 27.95
N GLY A 97 -31.52 -35.42 27.21
CA GLY A 97 -32.29 -35.16 26.00
C GLY A 97 -31.47 -34.38 24.96
N ASP A 98 -31.93 -34.44 23.71
CA ASP A 98 -31.27 -33.77 22.60
C ASP A 98 -31.86 -32.36 22.40
N PRO A 99 -31.07 -31.29 22.64
CA PRO A 99 -31.52 -29.91 22.45
C PRO A 99 -31.84 -29.56 20.99
N ALA A 100 -31.28 -30.29 20.02
CA ALA A 100 -31.57 -30.08 18.59
C ALA A 100 -33.05 -30.36 18.26
N ILE A 101 -33.69 -31.30 18.96
CA ILE A 101 -35.11 -31.67 18.73
C ILE A 101 -36.07 -30.50 19.02
N LYS A 102 -35.67 -29.56 19.88
CA LYS A 102 -36.46 -28.35 20.21
C LYS A 102 -35.98 -27.09 19.49
N ASN A 103 -35.10 -27.19 18.49
CA ASN A 103 -34.49 -26.04 17.81
C ASN A 103 -33.86 -25.03 18.78
N ILE A 104 -33.25 -25.50 19.87
CA ILE A 104 -32.58 -24.62 20.82
C ILE A 104 -31.33 -24.05 20.13
N PRO A 105 -31.13 -22.72 20.11
CA PRO A 105 -29.94 -22.15 19.47
C PRO A 105 -28.68 -22.43 20.29
N LYS A 106 -27.55 -22.60 19.59
CA LYS A 106 -26.22 -22.69 20.22
C LYS A 106 -25.70 -21.28 20.53
N ARG A 107 -24.72 -21.19 21.45
CA ARG A 107 -24.01 -19.94 21.81
C ARG A 107 -24.96 -18.75 22.09
N LEU A 108 -26.02 -18.97 22.88
CA LEU A 108 -27.04 -17.96 23.20
C LEU A 108 -26.51 -16.68 23.86
N HIS A 109 -25.26 -16.67 24.31
CA HIS A 109 -24.55 -15.53 24.88
C HIS A 109 -23.98 -14.56 23.83
N ARG A 110 -24.02 -14.92 22.54
CA ARG A 110 -23.50 -14.08 21.45
C ARG A 110 -24.49 -14.04 20.30
N ASP A 111 -25.14 -12.89 20.14
CA ASP A 111 -26.04 -12.66 19.02
C ASP A 111 -25.23 -12.54 17.73
N LEU A 112 -25.57 -13.38 16.75
CA LEU A 112 -25.00 -13.29 15.41
C LEU A 112 -25.70 -12.18 14.63
N PRO A 113 -24.98 -11.42 13.79
CA PRO A 113 -25.60 -10.50 12.85
C PRO A 113 -26.65 -11.22 12.01
N THR A 114 -27.84 -10.65 11.89
CA THR A 114 -28.90 -11.18 11.05
C THR A 114 -28.52 -11.06 9.57
N ALA A 115 -29.17 -11.87 8.72
CA ALA A 115 -28.98 -11.75 7.28
C ALA A 115 -29.34 -10.34 6.76
N ALA A 116 -30.36 -9.69 7.35
CA ALA A 116 -30.76 -8.33 6.99
C ALA A 116 -29.69 -7.29 7.36
N GLU A 117 -29.00 -7.45 8.50
CA GLU A 117 -27.89 -6.57 8.88
C GLU A 117 -26.68 -6.76 7.97
N LEU A 118 -26.37 -8.00 7.59
CA LEU A 118 -25.33 -8.29 6.61
C LEU A 118 -25.69 -7.77 5.21
N GLU A 119 -26.95 -7.87 4.78
CA GLU A 119 -27.42 -7.26 3.53
C GLU A 119 -27.15 -5.75 3.50
N ILE A 120 -27.27 -5.06 4.64
CA ILE A 120 -26.93 -3.64 4.72
C ILE A 120 -25.42 -3.43 4.56
N VAL A 121 -24.58 -4.19 5.27
CA VAL A 121 -23.12 -4.06 5.17
C VAL A 121 -22.62 -4.31 3.74
N PHE A 122 -23.18 -5.28 3.03
CA PHE A 122 -22.75 -5.63 1.68
C PHE A 122 -23.37 -4.75 0.58
N ASN A 123 -24.68 -4.45 0.65
CA ASN A 123 -25.46 -4.01 -0.50
C ASN A 123 -26.19 -2.67 -0.34
N HIS A 124 -26.18 -2.05 0.83
CA HIS A 124 -26.90 -0.79 1.00
C HIS A 124 -26.46 0.26 -0.03
N GLU A 125 -27.40 1.06 -0.54
CA GLU A 125 -27.13 2.06 -1.56
C GLU A 125 -27.15 3.48 -0.98
N GLY A 126 -26.10 4.24 -1.26
CA GLY A 126 -26.12 5.70 -1.18
C GLY A 126 -25.09 6.32 -0.23
N ASN A 127 -24.69 7.55 -0.57
CA ASN A 127 -23.87 8.40 0.27
C ASN A 127 -24.73 9.06 1.34
N HIS A 128 -24.40 8.92 2.63
CA HIS A 128 -25.01 9.73 3.68
C HIS A 128 -24.11 10.93 4.06
N PRO A 129 -24.54 12.18 3.78
CA PRO A 129 -23.92 13.40 4.32
C PRO A 129 -24.17 13.60 5.82
N GLU A 130 -24.99 12.75 6.44
CA GLU A 130 -25.33 12.76 7.86
C GLU A 130 -25.36 11.30 8.33
N GLY A 131 -24.32 10.87 9.05
CA GLY A 131 -24.02 9.47 9.39
C GLY A 131 -25.09 8.78 10.24
N ASN A 132 -26.13 8.24 9.60
CA ASN A 132 -27.29 7.64 10.28
C ASN A 132 -27.58 6.20 9.85
N HIS A 133 -26.57 5.45 9.39
CA HIS A 133 -26.63 4.00 9.43
C HIS A 133 -25.64 3.47 10.46
N GLU A 134 -26.12 2.97 11.60
CA GLU A 134 -25.29 2.49 12.71
C GLU A 134 -24.28 1.41 12.29
N LEU A 135 -24.61 0.63 11.24
CA LEU A 135 -23.79 -0.51 10.80
C LEU A 135 -22.85 -0.21 9.62
N ALA A 136 -23.13 0.81 8.81
CA ALA A 136 -22.36 1.16 7.60
C ALA A 136 -22.29 2.69 7.39
N PRO A 137 -21.79 3.46 8.37
CA PRO A 137 -21.93 4.92 8.41
C PRO A 137 -21.16 5.66 7.30
N THR A 138 -20.20 5.00 6.65
CA THR A 138 -19.36 5.53 5.55
C THR A 138 -19.77 5.03 4.17
N GLY A 139 -20.74 4.12 4.11
CA GLY A 139 -21.14 3.38 2.91
C GLY A 139 -20.97 1.87 3.11
N SER A 140 -21.70 1.09 2.30
CA SER A 140 -21.55 -0.35 2.23
C SER A 140 -20.31 -0.78 1.43
N VAL A 141 -20.04 -2.08 1.37
CA VAL A 141 -19.03 -2.65 0.46
C VAL A 141 -19.36 -2.29 -1.00
N ARG A 142 -20.64 -2.33 -1.40
CA ARG A 142 -21.10 -1.85 -2.72
C ARG A 142 -20.70 -0.41 -2.96
N ASP A 143 -21.00 0.50 -2.03
CA ASP A 143 -20.69 1.92 -2.18
C ASP A 143 -19.18 2.17 -2.30
N PHE A 144 -18.37 1.45 -1.49
CA PHE A 144 -16.91 1.54 -1.54
C PHE A 144 -16.38 1.22 -2.95
N PHE A 145 -16.80 0.09 -3.53
CA PHE A 145 -16.37 -0.28 -4.89
C PHE A 145 -16.97 0.61 -5.97
N GLN A 146 -18.19 1.13 -5.80
CA GLN A 146 -18.76 2.11 -6.73
C GLN A 146 -17.97 3.42 -6.76
N VAL A 147 -17.53 3.93 -5.61
CA VAL A 147 -16.70 5.15 -5.51
C VAL A 147 -15.36 4.92 -6.18
N ASN A 148 -14.67 3.83 -5.83
CA ASN A 148 -13.32 3.54 -6.31
C ASN A 148 -13.27 3.21 -7.82
N SER A 149 -14.27 2.50 -8.32
CA SER A 149 -14.37 2.11 -9.74
C SER A 149 -15.03 3.16 -10.62
N ARG A 150 -15.54 4.25 -10.04
CA ARG A 150 -16.33 5.27 -10.77
C ARG A 150 -17.53 4.67 -11.47
N LYS A 151 -18.23 3.77 -10.78
CA LYS A 151 -19.39 3.00 -11.26
C LYS A 151 -19.09 2.06 -12.43
N LYS A 152 -17.80 1.80 -12.74
CA LYS A 152 -17.40 0.74 -13.69
C LYS A 152 -17.59 -0.65 -13.09
N LEU A 153 -17.58 -0.76 -11.77
CA LEU A 153 -17.96 -1.96 -11.02
C LEU A 153 -19.17 -1.64 -10.14
N THR A 154 -20.20 -2.48 -10.22
CA THR A 154 -21.31 -2.51 -9.28
C THR A 154 -21.33 -3.89 -8.65
N LEU A 155 -21.04 -3.96 -7.35
CA LEU A 155 -21.03 -5.20 -6.61
C LEU A 155 -22.42 -5.45 -5.99
N GLU A 156 -23.04 -6.57 -6.36
CA GLU A 156 -24.32 -7.04 -5.82
C GLU A 156 -24.11 -8.41 -5.19
N SER A 157 -24.13 -8.44 -3.86
CA SER A 157 -24.01 -9.68 -3.09
C SER A 157 -25.39 -10.28 -2.84
N LYS A 158 -25.48 -11.60 -2.70
CA LYS A 158 -26.70 -12.26 -2.20
C LYS A 158 -26.38 -12.91 -0.86
N VAL A 159 -27.03 -12.48 0.22
CA VAL A 159 -26.79 -13.02 1.57
C VAL A 159 -27.79 -14.15 1.85
N TYR A 160 -27.28 -15.37 2.00
CA TYR A 160 -28.09 -16.56 2.28
C TYR A 160 -28.40 -16.77 3.77
N GLY A 161 -27.73 -16.02 4.67
CA GLY A 161 -27.85 -16.17 6.12
C GLY A 161 -26.96 -17.27 6.70
N TRP A 162 -27.20 -17.61 7.97
CA TRP A 162 -26.37 -18.54 8.72
C TRP A 162 -26.67 -20.00 8.39
N VAL A 163 -25.61 -20.77 8.18
CA VAL A 163 -25.66 -22.24 8.02
C VAL A 163 -24.74 -22.90 9.04
N ASP A 164 -25.23 -23.96 9.68
CA ASP A 164 -24.42 -24.75 10.61
C ASP A 164 -23.56 -25.75 9.83
N LEU A 165 -22.24 -25.65 10.02
CA LEU A 165 -21.30 -26.59 9.45
C LEU A 165 -21.13 -27.83 10.36
N PRO A 166 -20.72 -28.99 9.81
CA PRO A 166 -20.59 -30.23 10.59
C PRO A 166 -19.57 -30.17 11.73
N GLU A 167 -18.48 -29.42 11.56
CA GLU A 167 -17.35 -29.38 12.49
C GLU A 167 -17.21 -28.02 13.19
N THR A 168 -16.35 -27.96 14.21
CA THR A 168 -16.09 -26.76 15.00
C THR A 168 -15.19 -25.77 14.25
N GLU A 169 -15.21 -24.51 14.68
CA GLU A 169 -14.29 -23.48 14.16
C GLU A 169 -12.81 -23.88 14.34
N ALA A 170 -12.44 -24.39 15.52
CA ALA A 170 -11.08 -24.87 15.80
C ALA A 170 -10.66 -26.01 14.85
N TYR A 171 -11.59 -26.90 14.48
CA TYR A 171 -11.31 -27.93 13.46
C TYR A 171 -10.97 -27.30 12.11
N TYR A 172 -11.75 -26.31 11.67
CA TYR A 172 -11.51 -25.63 10.39
C TYR A 172 -10.28 -24.72 10.41
N ALA A 173 -9.97 -24.11 11.56
CA ALA A 173 -8.76 -23.34 11.79
C ALA A 173 -7.50 -24.22 11.80
N ASN A 174 -7.62 -25.45 12.34
CA ASN A 174 -6.60 -26.50 12.32
C ASN A 174 -5.24 -26.05 12.91
N GLY A 175 -5.26 -25.21 13.96
CA GLY A 175 -4.06 -24.64 14.57
C GLY A 175 -3.20 -23.77 13.64
N GLN A 176 -3.76 -23.32 12.52
CA GLN A 176 -3.10 -22.53 11.47
C GLN A 176 -4.00 -21.36 11.01
N SER A 177 -4.97 -21.00 11.85
CA SER A 177 -5.97 -19.98 11.58
C SER A 177 -6.73 -20.12 10.25
N GLY A 178 -6.86 -21.37 9.76
CA GLY A 178 -7.54 -21.67 8.50
C GLY A 178 -6.69 -21.40 7.25
N PHE A 179 -5.44 -20.91 7.38
CA PHE A 179 -4.60 -20.59 6.24
C PHE A 179 -4.25 -21.83 5.41
N ALA A 180 -4.77 -21.85 4.20
CA ALA A 180 -4.44 -22.80 3.17
C ALA A 180 -4.70 -24.30 3.51
N THR A 181 -5.39 -24.59 4.63
CA THR A 181 -5.56 -25.95 5.17
C THR A 181 -6.53 -26.80 4.33
N LYS A 182 -6.52 -28.12 4.55
CA LYS A 182 -7.52 -29.01 3.94
C LYS A 182 -8.88 -28.82 4.62
N GLN A 183 -8.89 -28.62 5.93
CA GLN A 183 -10.06 -28.50 6.77
C GLN A 183 -10.87 -27.25 6.40
N TYR A 184 -10.22 -26.12 6.17
CA TYR A 184 -10.94 -24.91 5.75
C TYR A 184 -11.60 -25.07 4.37
N MET A 185 -11.01 -25.87 3.47
CA MET A 185 -11.67 -26.24 2.20
C MET A 185 -12.94 -27.07 2.42
N GLU A 186 -12.94 -27.94 3.43
CA GLU A 186 -14.12 -28.72 3.81
C GLU A 186 -15.23 -27.81 4.37
N ALA A 187 -14.88 -26.69 5.03
CA ALA A 187 -15.83 -25.68 5.46
C ALA A 187 -16.57 -25.05 4.27
N LEU A 188 -15.82 -24.57 3.25
CA LEU A 188 -16.39 -24.02 2.02
C LEU A 188 -17.32 -25.03 1.33
N HIS A 189 -16.85 -26.26 1.12
CA HIS A 189 -17.64 -27.29 0.43
C HIS A 189 -18.91 -27.64 1.21
N SER A 190 -18.81 -27.74 2.54
CA SER A 190 -19.96 -28.01 3.40
C SER A 190 -20.98 -26.88 3.36
N ALA A 191 -20.53 -25.62 3.45
CA ALA A 191 -21.41 -24.45 3.35
C ALA A 191 -22.17 -24.45 2.03
N MET A 192 -21.46 -24.63 0.91
CA MET A 192 -22.07 -24.64 -0.42
C MET A 192 -23.04 -25.81 -0.64
N ASN A 193 -22.72 -27.00 -0.13
CA ASN A 193 -23.63 -28.14 -0.17
C ASN A 193 -24.93 -27.87 0.59
N ILE A 194 -24.85 -27.22 1.76
CA ILE A 194 -26.03 -26.88 2.58
C ILE A 194 -26.86 -25.80 1.90
N VAL A 195 -26.21 -24.73 1.41
CA VAL A 195 -26.87 -23.64 0.70
C VAL A 195 -27.59 -24.15 -0.55
N GLN A 196 -26.93 -24.97 -1.37
CA GLN A 196 -27.55 -25.57 -2.56
C GLN A 196 -28.71 -26.52 -2.22
N LYS A 197 -28.70 -27.16 -1.04
CA LYS A 197 -29.81 -28.02 -0.60
C LYS A 197 -31.00 -27.21 -0.09
N ASN A 198 -30.74 -26.09 0.59
CA ASN A 198 -31.75 -25.30 1.28
C ASN A 198 -32.32 -24.17 0.41
N SER A 199 -31.68 -23.86 -0.71
CA SER A 199 -32.09 -22.82 -1.65
C SER A 199 -31.72 -23.21 -3.08
N ASP A 200 -32.54 -22.79 -4.04
CA ASP A 200 -32.24 -22.93 -5.47
C ASP A 200 -31.13 -21.94 -5.85
N VAL A 201 -29.88 -22.32 -5.57
CA VAL A 201 -28.71 -21.56 -6.00
C VAL A 201 -28.31 -21.99 -7.40
N ASN A 202 -28.46 -21.06 -8.34
CA ASN A 202 -27.93 -21.15 -9.69
C ASN A 202 -26.57 -20.44 -9.73
N LEU A 203 -25.48 -21.18 -9.94
CA LEU A 203 -24.14 -20.59 -9.91
C LEU A 203 -23.88 -19.67 -11.11
N SER A 204 -24.57 -19.87 -12.23
CA SER A 204 -24.42 -19.03 -13.42
C SER A 204 -24.88 -17.58 -13.19
N GLU A 205 -25.70 -17.31 -12.17
CA GLU A 205 -26.07 -15.94 -11.78
C GLU A 205 -24.89 -15.14 -11.23
N PHE A 206 -23.81 -15.81 -10.82
CA PHE A 206 -22.62 -15.20 -10.22
C PHE A 206 -21.37 -15.31 -11.11
N ASP A 207 -21.53 -15.67 -12.38
CA ASP A 207 -20.47 -15.72 -13.39
C ASP A 207 -20.66 -14.56 -14.36
N GLY A 208 -20.39 -13.33 -13.89
CA GLY A 208 -20.71 -12.11 -14.63
C GLY A 208 -19.89 -11.90 -15.91
N ASN A 209 -18.85 -12.71 -16.13
CA ASN A 209 -17.99 -12.67 -17.31
C ASN A 209 -18.05 -13.93 -18.19
N ASP A 210 -18.99 -14.84 -17.89
CA ASP A 210 -19.23 -16.11 -18.60
C ASP A 210 -17.97 -16.99 -18.75
N ASP A 211 -17.06 -16.98 -17.77
CA ASP A 211 -15.79 -17.73 -17.82
C ASP A 211 -15.86 -19.16 -17.25
N GLY A 212 -17.06 -19.58 -16.84
CA GLY A 212 -17.35 -20.86 -16.20
C GLY A 212 -16.93 -20.86 -14.72
N LYS A 213 -16.83 -19.69 -14.08
CA LYS A 213 -16.46 -19.60 -12.67
C LYS A 213 -17.24 -18.48 -11.97
N VAL A 214 -17.68 -18.78 -10.76
CA VAL A 214 -18.27 -17.79 -9.86
C VAL A 214 -17.24 -16.70 -9.55
N ASP A 215 -17.60 -15.44 -9.78
CA ASP A 215 -16.74 -14.27 -9.60
C ASP A 215 -16.18 -14.19 -8.19
N LEU A 216 -17.01 -14.32 -7.15
CA LEU A 216 -16.57 -14.39 -5.75
C LEU A 216 -17.59 -15.06 -4.84
N VAL A 217 -17.09 -15.82 -3.86
CA VAL A 217 -17.85 -16.28 -2.70
C VAL A 217 -17.19 -15.75 -1.44
N THR A 218 -17.97 -15.10 -0.56
CA THR A 218 -17.49 -14.62 0.74
C THR A 218 -18.12 -15.45 1.85
N LEU A 219 -17.29 -16.12 2.65
CA LEU A 219 -17.70 -16.84 3.85
C LEU A 219 -17.59 -15.91 5.05
N VAL A 220 -18.72 -15.60 5.69
CA VAL A 220 -18.77 -14.86 6.94
C VAL A 220 -18.84 -15.87 8.08
N HIS A 221 -17.76 -16.03 8.85
CA HIS A 221 -17.72 -17.02 9.94
C HIS A 221 -18.18 -16.43 11.28
N SER A 222 -18.77 -17.29 12.10
CA SER A 222 -19.34 -16.90 13.40
C SER A 222 -18.31 -16.66 14.49
N GLY A 223 -17.01 -16.81 14.26
CA GLY A 223 -15.99 -16.60 15.29
C GLY A 223 -15.36 -15.23 15.23
N TYR A 224 -14.63 -14.86 16.28
CA TYR A 224 -13.81 -13.65 16.27
C TYR A 224 -12.60 -13.85 15.37
N ALA A 225 -12.22 -12.79 14.67
CA ALA A 225 -11.12 -12.78 13.73
C ALA A 225 -9.78 -13.11 14.41
N ALA A 226 -8.98 -14.01 13.82
CA ALA A 226 -7.68 -14.41 14.37
C ALA A 226 -6.60 -13.32 14.25
N GLU A 227 -6.80 -12.35 13.35
CA GLU A 227 -5.96 -11.15 13.21
C GLU A 227 -5.95 -10.26 14.45
N ASN A 228 -6.95 -10.43 15.34
CA ASN A 228 -6.94 -9.81 16.66
C ASN A 228 -6.21 -10.74 17.65
N TYR A 229 -5.03 -10.31 18.12
CA TYR A 229 -4.14 -11.09 18.97
C TYR A 229 -4.67 -11.31 20.38
N GLY A 230 -4.69 -12.58 20.80
CA GLY A 230 -4.98 -12.94 22.17
C GLY A 230 -5.86 -14.17 22.28
N THR A 231 -6.43 -14.34 23.47
CA THR A 231 -7.44 -15.37 23.73
C THR A 231 -8.79 -14.69 23.81
N ASP A 232 -9.75 -15.19 23.04
CA ASP A 232 -11.10 -14.64 23.06
C ASP A 232 -11.83 -14.94 24.40
N PRO A 233 -13.00 -14.34 24.66
CA PRO A 233 -13.79 -14.62 25.86
C PRO A 233 -14.17 -16.10 26.03
N ASP A 234 -14.17 -16.87 24.95
CA ASP A 234 -14.45 -18.30 24.97
C ASP A 234 -13.20 -19.13 25.34
N GLY A 235 -12.02 -18.52 25.50
CA GLY A 235 -10.78 -19.22 25.82
C GLY A 235 -10.04 -19.76 24.59
N VAL A 236 -10.42 -19.33 23.38
CA VAL A 236 -9.84 -19.80 22.11
C VAL A 236 -8.68 -18.91 21.70
N VAL A 237 -7.53 -19.52 21.40
CA VAL A 237 -6.32 -18.83 20.90
C VAL A 237 -6.44 -18.49 19.42
N GLY A 238 -5.60 -17.57 18.92
CA GLY A 238 -5.65 -17.10 17.52
C GLY A 238 -5.47 -18.22 16.48
N GLU A 239 -4.65 -19.22 16.78
CA GLU A 239 -4.37 -20.35 15.88
C GLU A 239 -5.60 -21.25 15.64
N ASP A 240 -6.54 -21.23 16.58
CA ASP A 240 -7.80 -21.98 16.54
C ASP A 240 -9.01 -21.11 16.14
N ARG A 241 -8.77 -19.83 15.81
CA ARG A 241 -9.73 -18.90 15.19
C ARG A 241 -9.42 -18.75 13.70
N ILE A 242 -10.38 -18.34 12.89
CA ILE A 242 -10.14 -18.14 11.45
C ILE A 242 -9.56 -16.74 11.21
N TRP A 243 -8.47 -16.66 10.46
CA TRP A 243 -7.91 -15.39 9.98
C TRP A 243 -8.58 -15.00 8.67
N SER A 244 -8.97 -13.73 8.52
CA SER A 244 -9.60 -13.25 7.28
C SER A 244 -8.65 -13.36 6.07
N HIS A 245 -9.06 -14.04 5.00
CA HIS A 245 -8.18 -14.26 3.85
C HIS A 245 -8.92 -14.57 2.55
N HIS A 246 -8.25 -14.29 1.43
CA HIS A 246 -8.65 -14.67 0.09
C HIS A 246 -7.85 -15.86 -0.42
N ARG A 247 -8.49 -16.71 -1.23
CA ARG A 247 -7.78 -17.80 -1.89
C ARG A 247 -8.36 -18.20 -3.24
N LYS A 248 -7.47 -18.39 -4.22
CA LYS A 248 -7.75 -19.12 -5.48
C LYS A 248 -7.51 -20.61 -5.34
N LEU A 249 -8.40 -21.40 -5.92
CA LEU A 249 -8.46 -22.86 -5.81
C LEU A 249 -7.94 -23.55 -7.08
N PRO A 250 -7.01 -24.51 -6.93
CA PRO A 250 -6.63 -25.37 -8.05
C PRO A 250 -7.82 -26.23 -8.48
N LYS A 251 -7.90 -26.60 -9.77
CA LYS A 251 -9.05 -27.31 -10.38
C LYS A 251 -9.57 -28.50 -9.55
N LYS A 252 -8.67 -29.29 -8.96
CA LYS A 252 -8.99 -30.47 -8.14
C LYS A 252 -9.65 -30.18 -6.78
N LYS A 253 -9.65 -28.91 -6.33
CA LYS A 253 -10.21 -28.46 -5.05
C LYS A 253 -11.45 -27.55 -5.23
N ARG A 254 -11.83 -27.27 -6.48
CA ARG A 254 -13.01 -26.44 -6.78
C ARG A 254 -14.28 -27.17 -6.39
N TRP A 255 -15.28 -26.41 -6.00
CA TRP A 255 -16.62 -26.93 -5.76
C TRP A 255 -17.47 -26.75 -7.01
N TYR A 256 -18.31 -27.74 -7.31
CA TYR A 256 -19.22 -27.76 -8.45
C TYR A 256 -20.63 -28.05 -7.91
N GLY A 257 -21.63 -27.38 -8.47
CA GLY A 257 -23.02 -27.64 -8.12
C GLY A 257 -23.51 -29.00 -8.61
N ASN A 258 -24.63 -29.46 -8.05
CA ASN A 258 -25.32 -30.68 -8.49
C ASN A 258 -26.12 -30.49 -9.79
N GLN A 259 -26.41 -29.24 -10.17
CA GLN A 259 -27.03 -28.91 -11.46
C GLN A 259 -25.94 -28.94 -12.54
N SER A 260 -26.32 -29.08 -13.82
CA SER A 260 -25.41 -29.24 -14.97
C SER A 260 -24.57 -27.99 -15.28
N ASP A 261 -24.20 -27.22 -14.27
CA ASP A 261 -23.49 -25.97 -14.39
C ASP A 261 -22.02 -26.30 -14.68
N ASP A 262 -21.55 -25.92 -15.86
CA ASP A 262 -20.11 -25.85 -16.18
C ASP A 262 -19.40 -24.80 -15.29
N VAL A 263 -20.14 -24.08 -14.44
CA VAL A 263 -19.69 -23.04 -13.52
C VAL A 263 -19.22 -23.64 -12.19
N CYS A 264 -18.07 -23.17 -11.70
CA CYS A 264 -17.47 -23.66 -10.46
C CYS A 264 -17.03 -22.55 -9.50
N ILE A 265 -16.92 -22.87 -8.22
CA ILE A 265 -16.27 -21.98 -7.25
C ILE A 265 -14.77 -22.18 -7.35
N TYR A 266 -14.09 -21.17 -7.88
CA TYR A 266 -12.64 -21.17 -8.06
C TYR A 266 -11.91 -20.27 -7.08
N GLN A 267 -12.59 -19.38 -6.38
CA GLN A 267 -12.00 -18.54 -5.35
C GLN A 267 -13.01 -18.23 -4.25
N TYR A 268 -12.51 -17.91 -3.06
CA TYR A 268 -13.32 -17.44 -1.94
C TYR A 268 -12.57 -16.37 -1.16
N GLY A 269 -13.32 -15.51 -0.46
CA GLY A 269 -12.85 -14.74 0.68
C GLY A 269 -13.47 -15.29 1.98
N THR A 270 -12.79 -15.15 3.10
CA THR A 270 -13.36 -15.41 4.43
C THR A 270 -13.13 -14.23 5.34
N VAL A 271 -14.13 -13.89 6.13
CA VAL A 271 -14.10 -12.78 7.09
C VAL A 271 -14.90 -13.12 8.34
N SER A 272 -14.53 -12.52 9.47
CA SER A 272 -15.31 -12.63 10.70
C SER A 272 -16.63 -11.87 10.58
N ALA A 273 -17.69 -12.36 11.22
CA ALA A 273 -18.94 -11.62 11.40
C ALA A 273 -18.84 -10.50 12.44
N PHE A 274 -17.82 -10.54 13.29
CA PHE A 274 -17.70 -9.70 14.46
C PHE A 274 -16.54 -8.73 14.35
N PHE A 275 -16.75 -7.54 14.92
CA PHE A 275 -15.71 -6.56 15.16
C PHE A 275 -15.05 -6.79 16.52
N GLY A 276 -13.71 -6.83 16.54
CA GLY A 276 -12.91 -7.02 17.74
C GLY A 276 -12.83 -8.48 18.23
N GLU A 277 -12.46 -8.64 19.50
CA GLU A 277 -12.23 -9.95 20.14
C GLU A 277 -13.36 -10.37 21.09
N LYS A 278 -14.36 -9.50 21.31
CA LYS A 278 -15.45 -9.72 22.26
C LYS A 278 -16.68 -8.92 21.86
N GLY A 279 -17.84 -9.37 22.31
CA GLY A 279 -19.12 -8.70 22.06
C GLY A 279 -19.78 -9.20 20.77
N SER A 280 -20.73 -8.43 20.26
CA SER A 280 -21.57 -8.81 19.13
C SER A 280 -21.66 -7.71 18.07
N ASP A 281 -20.75 -6.73 18.10
CA ASP A 281 -20.68 -5.69 17.08
C ASP A 281 -20.38 -6.33 15.74
N ILE A 282 -21.15 -5.99 14.71
CA ILE A 282 -20.95 -6.50 13.35
C ILE A 282 -19.59 -6.05 12.79
N ALA A 283 -18.96 -6.93 12.00
CA ALA A 283 -17.75 -6.61 11.27
C ALA A 283 -17.90 -5.36 10.39
N ARG A 284 -16.81 -4.62 10.23
CA ARG A 284 -16.76 -3.39 9.43
C ARG A 284 -16.31 -3.69 8.00
N ILE A 285 -16.60 -2.75 7.10
CA ILE A 285 -16.38 -2.94 5.65
C ILE A 285 -14.91 -3.03 5.23
N GLY A 286 -13.96 -2.58 6.06
CA GLY A 286 -12.54 -2.49 5.70
C GLY A 286 -11.92 -3.84 5.34
N VAL A 287 -11.95 -4.80 6.28
CA VAL A 287 -11.44 -6.18 6.05
C VAL A 287 -12.18 -6.83 4.88
N ILE A 288 -13.51 -6.71 4.83
CA ILE A 288 -14.34 -7.30 3.76
C ILE A 288 -13.92 -6.76 2.39
N SER A 289 -13.73 -5.45 2.28
CA SER A 289 -13.34 -4.80 1.03
C SER A 289 -11.91 -5.16 0.63
N HIS A 290 -11.00 -5.32 1.61
CA HIS A 290 -9.62 -5.76 1.38
C HIS A 290 -9.57 -7.16 0.74
N GLU A 291 -10.31 -8.12 1.32
CA GLU A 291 -10.37 -9.49 0.77
C GLU A 291 -11.02 -9.55 -0.62
N ILE A 292 -12.03 -8.71 -0.87
CA ILE A 292 -12.63 -8.56 -2.21
C ILE A 292 -11.62 -7.94 -3.18
N GLY A 293 -10.74 -7.04 -2.74
CA GLY A 293 -9.64 -6.50 -3.52
C GLY A 293 -8.74 -7.60 -4.11
N HIS A 294 -8.40 -8.62 -3.33
CA HIS A 294 -7.65 -9.78 -3.83
C HIS A 294 -8.40 -10.60 -4.89
N ALA A 295 -9.73 -10.69 -4.77
CA ALA A 295 -10.56 -11.33 -5.79
C ALA A 295 -10.48 -10.62 -7.16
N LEU A 296 -10.31 -9.30 -7.14
CA LEU A 296 -10.06 -8.46 -8.32
C LEU A 296 -8.61 -8.53 -8.83
N GLY A 297 -7.73 -9.28 -8.15
CA GLY A 297 -6.34 -9.47 -8.56
C GLY A 297 -5.35 -8.47 -7.98
N LEU A 298 -5.74 -7.72 -6.94
CA LEU A 298 -4.85 -6.80 -6.24
C LEU A 298 -3.93 -7.54 -5.27
N PRO A 299 -2.63 -7.19 -5.22
CA PRO A 299 -1.72 -7.68 -4.19
C PRO A 299 -1.85 -6.87 -2.89
N ASP A 300 -1.32 -7.43 -1.82
CA ASP A 300 -1.00 -6.65 -0.62
C ASP A 300 0.06 -5.59 -0.92
N LEU A 301 -0.11 -4.41 -0.33
CA LEU A 301 0.77 -3.24 -0.47
C LEU A 301 1.32 -2.76 0.88
N TYR A 302 1.25 -3.58 1.93
CA TYR A 302 2.03 -3.38 3.15
C TYR A 302 3.47 -3.89 2.96
N GLY A 303 4.39 -3.49 3.86
CA GLY A 303 5.80 -3.87 3.78
C GLY A 303 6.02 -5.39 3.84
N SER A 304 6.92 -5.93 3.01
CA SER A 304 7.16 -7.37 2.91
C SER A 304 8.10 -7.93 3.99
N VAL A 305 8.92 -7.06 4.60
CA VAL A 305 9.90 -7.39 5.65
C VAL A 305 9.68 -6.44 6.82
N ASP A 306 10.01 -5.17 6.62
CA ASP A 306 9.79 -4.08 7.56
C ASP A 306 9.02 -2.93 6.84
N GLY A 307 8.49 -1.99 7.62
CA GLY A 307 7.75 -0.83 7.10
C GLY A 307 6.27 -1.07 6.83
N ASN A 308 5.54 0.04 6.66
CA ASN A 308 4.09 0.07 6.50
C ASN A 308 3.64 0.14 5.03
N GLY A 309 4.55 -0.14 4.07
CA GLY A 309 4.26 -0.06 2.64
C GLY A 309 3.78 1.33 2.23
N ILE A 310 2.57 1.43 1.68
CA ILE A 310 1.92 2.72 1.37
C ILE A 310 0.92 3.21 2.45
N GLY A 311 0.87 2.54 3.60
CA GLY A 311 0.13 2.98 4.78
C GLY A 311 -1.38 3.17 4.56
N SER A 312 -1.96 4.12 5.28
CA SER A 312 -3.40 4.43 5.23
C SER A 312 -3.83 5.16 3.96
N TYR A 313 -2.96 5.24 2.94
CA TYR A 313 -3.29 5.82 1.65
C TYR A 313 -3.86 4.80 0.65
N ASP A 314 -3.88 3.51 0.99
CA ASP A 314 -4.54 2.46 0.19
C ASP A 314 -5.11 1.34 1.07
N LEU A 315 -6.31 0.87 0.72
CA LEU A 315 -6.98 -0.25 1.38
C LEU A 315 -6.12 -1.54 1.40
N MET A 316 -5.37 -1.77 0.32
CA MET A 316 -4.51 -2.95 0.16
C MET A 316 -3.25 -2.89 1.02
N SER A 317 -2.98 -1.75 1.67
CA SER A 317 -1.86 -1.59 2.60
C SER A 317 -2.36 -1.52 4.04
N ASN A 318 -3.28 -0.58 4.34
CA ASN A 318 -3.91 -0.49 5.65
C ASN A 318 -5.42 -0.21 5.53
N HIS A 319 -6.23 -1.26 5.63
CA HIS A 319 -7.68 -1.19 5.54
C HIS A 319 -8.36 -0.51 6.76
N TRP A 320 -7.61 -0.20 7.83
CA TRP A 320 -8.14 0.52 8.99
C TRP A 320 -8.30 2.03 8.77
N GLY A 321 -7.57 2.58 7.79
CA GLY A 321 -7.54 4.02 7.52
C GLY A 321 -6.78 4.83 8.56
N PHE A 322 -6.95 6.15 8.50
CA PHE A 322 -6.29 7.07 9.41
C PHE A 322 -6.91 7.05 10.83
N PRO A 323 -6.12 7.27 11.89
CA PRO A 323 -6.64 7.28 13.25
C PRO A 323 -7.75 8.32 13.43
N THR A 324 -8.91 7.88 13.89
CA THR A 324 -10.04 8.78 14.20
C THR A 324 -10.05 9.16 15.68
N LEU A 325 -10.89 10.15 16.08
CA LEU A 325 -11.17 10.42 17.51
C LEU A 325 -11.67 9.18 18.26
N TYR A 326 -12.26 8.23 17.54
CA TYR A 326 -12.59 6.88 17.98
C TYR A 326 -11.52 5.93 17.45
N LYS A 327 -10.42 5.80 18.20
CA LYS A 327 -9.34 4.88 17.85
C LYS A 327 -9.92 3.50 17.50
N ASP A 328 -9.44 2.90 16.42
CA ASP A 328 -9.79 1.55 15.97
C ASP A 328 -11.24 1.37 15.44
N SER A 329 -11.93 2.43 14.99
CA SER A 329 -13.34 2.28 14.57
C SER A 329 -13.58 1.49 13.27
N GLN A 330 -12.58 1.37 12.38
CA GLN A 330 -12.68 0.80 11.02
C GLN A 330 -13.82 1.32 10.13
N PHE A 331 -14.51 2.39 10.55
CA PHE A 331 -15.61 2.90 9.77
C PHE A 331 -15.13 3.56 8.47
N TYR A 332 -13.93 4.14 8.44
CA TYR A 332 -13.44 4.94 7.32
C TYR A 332 -12.22 4.27 6.67
N PRO A 333 -12.40 3.12 5.98
CA PRO A 333 -11.31 2.53 5.23
C PRO A 333 -10.88 3.49 4.12
N PRO A 334 -9.58 3.57 3.78
CA PRO A 334 -9.10 4.52 2.78
C PRO A 334 -9.53 4.09 1.38
N ILE A 335 -9.72 5.05 0.47
CA ILE A 335 -9.90 4.72 -0.94
C ILE A 335 -8.62 4.08 -1.52
N LEU A 336 -8.78 3.36 -2.63
CA LEU A 336 -7.66 2.79 -3.37
C LEU A 336 -6.78 3.90 -3.96
N SER A 337 -5.46 3.66 -3.99
CA SER A 337 -4.49 4.55 -4.61
C SER A 337 -4.64 4.63 -6.13
N ALA A 338 -3.98 5.62 -6.71
CA ALA A 338 -3.85 5.77 -8.14
C ALA A 338 -3.36 4.48 -8.84
N TRP A 339 -2.33 3.83 -8.29
CA TRP A 339 -1.78 2.60 -8.86
C TRP A 339 -2.78 1.45 -8.82
N THR A 340 -3.46 1.26 -7.70
CA THR A 340 -4.45 0.18 -7.52
C THR A 340 -5.63 0.32 -8.48
N LYS A 341 -6.16 1.54 -8.65
CA LYS A 341 -7.22 1.84 -9.64
C LYS A 341 -6.78 1.58 -11.08
N MET A 342 -5.55 1.95 -11.42
CA MET A 342 -4.95 1.66 -12.72
C MET A 342 -4.72 0.16 -12.92
N LYS A 343 -4.25 -0.56 -11.88
CA LYS A 343 -3.92 -2.00 -11.93
C LYS A 343 -5.13 -2.88 -12.28
N VAL A 344 -6.30 -2.55 -11.74
CA VAL A 344 -7.57 -3.25 -12.05
C VAL A 344 -8.17 -2.79 -13.39
N GLY A 345 -7.64 -1.72 -13.99
CA GLY A 345 -8.13 -1.16 -15.25
C GLY A 345 -9.34 -0.23 -15.10
N TRP A 346 -9.58 0.33 -13.91
CA TRP A 346 -10.65 1.31 -13.70
C TRP A 346 -10.27 2.71 -14.15
N VAL A 347 -8.98 3.03 -14.22
CA VAL A 347 -8.49 4.34 -14.69
C VAL A 347 -7.39 4.15 -15.72
N GLU A 348 -7.46 4.93 -16.79
CA GLU A 348 -6.37 5.12 -17.74
C GLU A 348 -5.69 6.47 -17.42
N PRO A 349 -4.42 6.50 -16.97
CA PRO A 349 -3.77 7.74 -16.59
C PRO A 349 -3.50 8.69 -17.76
N ILE A 350 -3.59 9.99 -17.50
CA ILE A 350 -3.27 11.06 -18.44
C ILE A 350 -1.74 11.24 -18.45
N LEU A 351 -1.10 10.86 -19.56
CA LEU A 351 0.35 11.01 -19.72
C LEU A 351 0.75 12.49 -19.85
N ILE A 352 1.67 12.92 -18.98
CA ILE A 352 2.37 14.20 -19.07
C ILE A 352 3.72 13.97 -19.75
N ASN A 353 3.88 14.53 -20.95
CA ASN A 353 5.09 14.41 -21.77
C ASN A 353 5.66 15.77 -22.22
N ASN A 354 5.05 16.87 -21.78
CA ASN A 354 5.51 18.23 -22.03
C ASN A 354 5.39 19.03 -20.72
N SER A 355 6.29 20.01 -20.56
CA SER A 355 6.22 20.95 -19.44
C SER A 355 4.92 21.76 -19.50
N GLY A 356 4.34 22.07 -18.36
CA GLY A 356 3.06 22.79 -18.32
C GLY A 356 2.39 22.78 -16.95
N THR A 357 1.32 23.56 -16.83
CA THR A 357 0.48 23.59 -15.63
C THR A 357 -0.73 22.69 -15.82
N PHE A 358 -0.96 21.83 -14.85
CA PHE A 358 -2.04 20.85 -14.82
C PHE A 358 -2.98 21.16 -13.65
N ILE A 359 -4.26 20.82 -13.82
CA ILE A 359 -5.28 20.91 -12.78
C ILE A 359 -5.82 19.52 -12.54
N ILE A 360 -5.98 19.16 -11.28
CA ILE A 360 -6.51 17.87 -10.85
C ILE A 360 -7.60 18.05 -9.81
N GLU A 361 -8.74 17.39 -10.03
CA GLU A 361 -9.81 17.31 -9.05
C GLU A 361 -9.56 16.15 -8.08
N ALA A 362 -10.04 16.27 -6.84
CA ALA A 362 -9.86 15.26 -5.82
C ALA A 362 -10.34 13.86 -6.27
N SER A 363 -9.57 12.83 -5.93
CA SER A 363 -9.79 11.40 -6.24
C SER A 363 -11.06 10.82 -5.62
N GLN A 364 -11.82 11.57 -4.82
CA GLN A 364 -13.18 11.22 -4.41
C GLN A 364 -14.22 11.56 -5.49
N TYR A 365 -13.95 12.55 -6.35
CA TYR A 365 -14.89 13.06 -7.36
C TYR A 365 -14.47 12.82 -8.82
N SER A 366 -13.17 12.77 -9.14
CA SER A 366 -12.66 12.56 -10.51
C SER A 366 -11.91 11.24 -10.70
N GLU A 367 -11.91 10.72 -11.92
CA GLU A 367 -11.06 9.59 -12.34
C GLU A 367 -9.69 10.02 -12.85
N ASP A 368 -9.42 11.32 -12.90
CA ASP A 368 -8.15 11.85 -13.41
C ASP A 368 -6.98 11.43 -12.53
N ILE A 369 -6.01 10.75 -13.14
CA ILE A 369 -4.70 10.45 -12.58
C ILE A 369 -3.69 10.92 -13.63
N TYR A 370 -2.74 11.76 -13.24
CA TYR A 370 -1.64 12.10 -14.14
C TYR A 370 -0.49 11.12 -13.99
N ARG A 371 0.21 10.86 -15.10
CA ARG A 371 1.36 9.97 -15.14
C ARG A 371 2.56 10.63 -15.81
N ILE A 372 3.74 10.48 -15.23
CA ILE A 372 5.02 10.89 -15.82
C ILE A 372 5.90 9.64 -15.95
N ASN A 373 6.25 9.25 -17.17
CA ASN A 373 7.20 8.15 -17.37
C ASN A 373 8.63 8.61 -17.04
N MET A 374 9.35 7.78 -16.28
CA MET A 374 10.75 8.04 -15.88
C MET A 374 11.75 7.25 -16.73
N ASP A 375 11.28 6.23 -17.45
CA ASP A 375 12.05 5.46 -18.42
C ASP A 375 11.33 5.34 -19.78
N GLU A 376 12.10 5.00 -20.82
CA GLU A 376 11.56 4.82 -22.18
C GLU A 376 10.59 3.63 -22.27
N ALA A 377 10.77 2.62 -21.41
CA ALA A 377 9.93 1.43 -21.37
C ALA A 377 8.56 1.67 -20.70
N GLY A 378 8.39 2.77 -19.97
CA GLY A 378 7.19 3.05 -19.18
C GLY A 378 6.99 2.07 -18.02
N THR A 379 8.07 1.50 -17.50
CA THR A 379 8.04 0.56 -16.37
C THR A 379 8.41 1.21 -15.05
N GLU A 380 9.02 2.40 -15.08
CA GLU A 380 9.18 3.29 -13.93
C GLU A 380 8.51 4.63 -14.21
N TYR A 381 7.69 5.11 -13.28
CA TYR A 381 6.85 6.28 -13.50
C TYR A 381 6.34 6.88 -12.19
N LEU A 382 5.98 8.16 -12.26
CA LEU A 382 5.21 8.83 -11.22
C LEU A 382 3.72 8.78 -11.56
N LEU A 383 2.87 8.55 -10.57
CA LEU A 383 1.43 8.83 -10.63
C LEU A 383 1.10 9.99 -9.69
N ILE A 384 0.23 10.89 -10.12
CA ILE A 384 -0.17 12.07 -9.34
C ILE A 384 -1.69 12.05 -9.21
N GLU A 385 -2.17 12.08 -7.98
CA GLU A 385 -3.59 12.21 -7.66
C GLU A 385 -3.82 13.24 -6.54
N ASN A 386 -5.04 13.78 -6.43
CA ASN A 386 -5.38 14.75 -5.38
C ASN A 386 -6.21 14.05 -4.30
N ARG A 387 -5.66 13.89 -3.09
CA ARG A 387 -6.34 13.26 -1.94
C ARG A 387 -6.86 14.35 -1.00
N GLN A 388 -8.11 14.23 -0.57
CA GLN A 388 -8.78 15.21 0.27
C GLN A 388 -9.57 14.50 1.37
N ALA A 389 -9.72 15.17 2.53
CA ALA A 389 -10.43 14.63 3.69
C ALA A 389 -11.96 14.63 3.46
N VAL A 390 -12.43 13.74 2.57
CA VAL A 390 -13.83 13.62 2.15
C VAL A 390 -14.20 12.15 1.91
N GLY A 391 -15.46 11.79 2.15
CA GLY A 391 -15.96 10.44 1.90
C GLY A 391 -15.23 9.40 2.76
N PHE A 392 -14.73 8.34 2.12
CA PHE A 392 -13.96 7.28 2.78
C PHE A 392 -12.63 7.80 3.39
N ASP A 393 -12.05 8.86 2.83
CA ASP A 393 -10.84 9.50 3.34
C ASP A 393 -11.12 10.60 4.38
N SER A 394 -12.32 10.68 4.99
CA SER A 394 -12.72 11.81 5.87
C SER A 394 -11.78 12.10 7.05
N PHE A 395 -10.95 11.15 7.46
CA PHE A 395 -9.95 11.31 8.52
C PHE A 395 -8.52 11.49 8.03
N LEU A 396 -8.32 11.67 6.71
CA LEU A 396 -7.03 12.07 6.15
C LEU A 396 -6.54 13.34 6.89
N PRO A 397 -5.38 13.30 7.58
CA PRO A 397 -4.95 14.39 8.46
C PRO A 397 -4.76 15.72 7.74
N GLN A 398 -4.32 15.66 6.48
CA GLN A 398 -4.12 16.81 5.61
C GLN A 398 -4.28 16.37 4.15
N GLY A 399 -5.12 17.06 3.39
CA GLY A 399 -5.25 16.81 1.95
C GLY A 399 -4.11 17.43 1.16
N GLY A 400 -3.85 16.92 -0.05
CA GLY A 400 -2.81 17.42 -0.94
C GLY A 400 -2.65 16.54 -2.17
N LEU A 401 -1.58 16.76 -2.93
CA LEU A 401 -1.19 15.86 -4.00
C LEU A 401 -0.46 14.65 -3.40
N ALA A 402 -0.99 13.45 -3.65
CA ALA A 402 -0.27 12.21 -3.46
C ALA A 402 0.52 11.93 -4.74
N ILE A 403 1.84 11.87 -4.61
CA ILE A 403 2.75 11.53 -5.70
C ILE A 403 3.33 10.15 -5.41
N TRP A 404 3.01 9.21 -6.29
CA TRP A 404 3.41 7.81 -6.18
C TRP A 404 4.60 7.56 -7.07
N HIS A 405 5.67 6.98 -6.54
CA HIS A 405 6.73 6.39 -7.35
C HIS A 405 6.44 4.93 -7.58
N VAL A 406 6.38 4.52 -8.85
CA VAL A 406 6.11 3.15 -9.24
C VAL A 406 7.26 2.61 -10.08
N ASP A 407 7.80 1.47 -9.67
CA ASP A 407 8.75 0.67 -10.45
C ASP A 407 8.22 -0.75 -10.57
N GLU A 408 7.77 -1.12 -11.77
CA GLU A 408 7.16 -2.42 -12.05
C GLU A 408 8.09 -3.61 -11.82
N THR A 409 9.40 -3.35 -11.72
CA THR A 409 10.49 -4.31 -11.60
C THR A 409 11.18 -4.33 -10.24
N ALA A 410 10.74 -3.49 -9.29
CA ALA A 410 11.36 -3.36 -7.98
C ALA A 410 11.34 -4.68 -7.16
N SER A 411 12.32 -4.79 -6.25
CA SER A 411 12.43 -5.89 -5.28
C SER A 411 11.31 -5.92 -4.24
N ASN A 412 10.59 -4.80 -4.08
CA ASN A 412 9.52 -4.59 -3.12
C ASN A 412 9.97 -4.74 -1.65
N ILE A 413 11.16 -4.20 -1.36
CA ILE A 413 11.78 -4.10 -0.04
C ILE A 413 11.88 -2.61 0.32
N GLU A 414 11.70 -2.27 1.59
CA GLU A 414 11.79 -0.89 2.07
C GLU A 414 13.15 -0.26 1.77
N GLY A 415 13.14 1.00 1.33
CA GLY A 415 14.34 1.75 0.98
C GLY A 415 14.22 3.23 1.29
N TYR A 416 15.21 3.79 1.98
CA TYR A 416 15.17 5.17 2.45
C TYR A 416 16.57 5.78 2.62
N PRO A 417 16.70 7.13 2.59
CA PRO A 417 17.97 7.81 2.77
C PRO A 417 18.68 7.43 4.09
N GLY A 418 19.98 7.16 4.00
CA GLY A 418 20.80 6.77 5.16
C GLY A 418 20.83 5.26 5.45
N GLN A 419 19.99 4.46 4.79
CA GLN A 419 20.07 3.01 4.84
C GLN A 419 21.39 2.52 4.18
N ASN A 420 21.99 1.49 4.76
CA ASN A 420 23.23 0.90 4.27
C ASN A 420 23.21 -0.62 4.46
N GLU A 421 23.05 -1.34 3.36
CA GLU A 421 22.95 -2.80 3.34
C GLU A 421 24.22 -3.41 2.76
N GLY A 422 24.91 -4.24 3.55
CA GLY A 422 26.16 -4.87 3.12
C GLY A 422 27.29 -3.90 2.76
N GLY A 423 27.25 -2.65 3.25
CA GLY A 423 28.21 -1.61 2.90
C GLY A 423 27.81 -0.76 1.69
N ILE A 424 26.65 -1.04 1.07
CA ILE A 424 26.11 -0.31 -0.08
C ILE A 424 25.03 0.66 0.41
N PRO A 425 25.23 1.99 0.28
CA PRO A 425 24.23 2.96 0.71
C PRO A 425 23.03 3.00 -0.25
N TRP A 426 21.85 3.35 0.27
CA TRP A 426 20.71 3.72 -0.56
C TRP A 426 21.03 4.99 -1.39
N PRO A 427 20.57 5.11 -2.65
CA PRO A 427 19.73 4.15 -3.40
C PRO A 427 20.50 3.05 -4.16
N PHE A 428 21.82 2.95 -4.02
CA PHE A 428 22.63 1.95 -4.75
C PHE A 428 22.39 0.50 -4.31
N ASN A 429 21.75 0.29 -3.14
CA ASN A 429 21.35 -1.02 -2.66
C ASN A 429 20.12 -1.60 -3.39
N GLN A 430 19.48 -0.85 -4.30
CA GLN A 430 18.33 -1.26 -5.11
C GLN A 430 17.11 -1.72 -4.27
N GLN A 431 17.00 -1.16 -3.07
CA GLN A 431 15.84 -1.35 -2.21
C GLN A 431 14.91 -0.15 -2.35
N HIS A 432 13.67 -0.45 -2.73
CA HIS A 432 12.53 0.45 -2.75
C HIS A 432 11.26 -0.38 -3.01
N TYR A 433 10.12 0.12 -2.55
CA TYR A 433 8.86 -0.55 -2.84
C TYR A 433 8.49 -0.41 -4.31
N LYS A 434 7.76 -1.41 -4.81
CA LYS A 434 7.15 -1.38 -6.15
C LYS A 434 6.25 -0.17 -6.33
N VAL A 435 5.48 0.16 -5.30
CA VAL A 435 4.63 1.34 -5.20
C VAL A 435 5.01 2.03 -3.91
N SER A 436 5.47 3.28 -3.99
CA SER A 436 5.85 4.08 -2.83
C SER A 436 5.10 5.41 -2.86
N LEU A 437 4.59 5.85 -1.72
CA LEU A 437 4.20 7.26 -1.56
C LEU A 437 5.45 8.08 -1.33
N LEU A 438 5.70 9.07 -2.18
CA LEU A 438 6.76 10.04 -1.94
C LEU A 438 6.29 11.01 -0.83
N GLN A 439 6.63 10.71 0.42
CA GLN A 439 6.24 11.53 1.58
C GLN A 439 6.89 12.91 1.51
N ALA A 440 6.08 13.96 1.40
CA ALA A 440 6.51 15.29 1.02
C ALA A 440 7.55 15.91 1.99
N ASP A 441 7.53 15.53 3.26
CA ASP A 441 8.47 16.01 4.28
C ASP A 441 9.82 15.28 4.29
N GLY A 442 9.97 14.18 3.53
CA GLY A 442 11.19 13.39 3.50
C GLY A 442 11.47 12.61 4.79
N ALA A 443 10.47 12.37 5.64
CA ALA A 443 10.66 11.63 6.89
C ALA A 443 10.80 10.10 6.69
N TYR A 444 10.25 9.58 5.59
CA TYR A 444 10.20 8.14 5.26
C TYR A 444 9.56 7.31 6.39
N ASP A 445 8.52 7.84 7.03
CA ASP A 445 7.91 7.22 8.21
C ASP A 445 7.22 5.89 7.87
N LEU A 446 6.69 5.77 6.65
CA LEU A 446 6.14 4.51 6.13
C LEU A 446 7.24 3.43 6.00
N GLU A 447 8.34 3.73 5.33
CA GLU A 447 9.47 2.81 5.14
C GLU A 447 10.19 2.50 6.46
N ASN A 448 10.18 3.43 7.42
CA ASN A 448 10.77 3.26 8.75
C ASN A 448 9.81 2.67 9.81
N ALA A 449 8.61 2.22 9.41
CA ALA A 449 7.59 1.67 10.31
C ALA A 449 7.20 2.58 11.49
N ARG A 450 7.28 3.90 11.33
CA ARG A 450 7.03 4.87 12.42
C ARG A 450 5.55 5.21 12.57
N ASN A 451 4.84 5.36 11.45
CA ASN A 451 3.40 5.60 11.42
C ASN A 451 2.79 5.09 10.10
N ASN A 452 1.46 5.13 9.98
CA ASN A 452 0.72 4.69 8.77
C ASN A 452 0.32 5.88 7.88
N GLY A 453 1.07 6.98 7.94
CA GLY A 453 0.81 8.25 7.29
C GLY A 453 0.35 9.35 8.26
N ASP A 454 0.69 10.59 7.95
CA ASP A 454 0.37 11.77 8.74
C ASP A 454 0.09 13.03 7.89
N LYS A 455 0.07 14.20 8.54
CA LYS A 455 -0.32 15.48 7.91
C LYS A 455 0.78 16.10 7.03
N PHE A 456 1.97 15.52 6.99
CA PHE A 456 3.14 16.06 6.30
C PHE A 456 3.50 15.27 5.03
N ASP A 457 2.83 14.14 4.75
CA ASP A 457 3.17 13.28 3.61
C ASP A 457 2.71 13.82 2.25
N LEU A 458 1.63 14.63 2.19
CA LEU A 458 1.05 15.09 0.93
C LEU A 458 1.53 16.49 0.55
N PHE A 459 1.77 16.72 -0.75
CA PHE A 459 2.29 18.00 -1.24
C PHE A 459 1.20 19.06 -1.37
N HIS A 460 1.46 20.28 -0.89
CA HIS A 460 0.57 21.45 -1.02
C HIS A 460 1.27 22.78 -0.69
N ALA A 461 0.72 23.91 -1.15
CA ALA A 461 1.31 25.25 -0.96
C ALA A 461 1.59 25.67 0.50
N ASP A 462 0.76 25.23 1.45
CA ASP A 462 0.93 25.56 2.88
C ASP A 462 1.94 24.61 3.61
N GLY A 463 2.59 23.70 2.86
CA GLY A 463 3.53 22.68 3.33
C GLY A 463 4.72 22.59 2.37
N ILE A 464 5.07 21.39 1.91
CA ILE A 464 6.02 21.22 0.81
C ILE A 464 5.27 21.28 -0.52
N ASP A 465 5.64 22.25 -1.37
CA ASP A 465 4.95 22.60 -2.60
C ASP A 465 5.72 22.24 -3.88
N PHE A 466 6.75 21.40 -3.74
CA PHE A 466 7.57 20.94 -4.85
C PHE A 466 8.14 19.52 -4.62
N LEU A 467 8.48 18.85 -5.72
CA LEU A 467 9.29 17.65 -5.81
C LEU A 467 10.32 17.88 -6.94
N ALA A 468 11.59 17.63 -6.65
CA ALA A 468 12.72 17.99 -7.51
C ALA A 468 13.68 16.81 -7.65
N PRO A 469 14.56 16.77 -8.66
CA PRO A 469 15.65 15.79 -8.73
C PRO A 469 16.69 16.05 -7.62
N SER A 470 17.47 15.02 -7.27
CA SER A 470 18.53 15.18 -6.26
C SER A 470 19.66 16.11 -6.72
N PHE A 471 20.40 16.70 -5.77
CA PHE A 471 21.63 17.43 -6.05
C PHE A 471 22.74 16.47 -6.49
N THR A 472 22.86 15.35 -5.79
CA THR A 472 23.73 14.21 -6.13
C THR A 472 22.98 12.92 -5.78
N TYR A 473 23.44 11.75 -6.23
CA TYR A 473 22.77 10.49 -5.87
C TYR A 473 22.68 10.20 -4.36
N LEU A 474 23.52 10.85 -3.54
CA LEU A 474 23.54 10.70 -2.08
C LEU A 474 22.99 11.92 -1.34
N ASP A 475 22.93 13.08 -2.00
CA ASP A 475 22.49 14.33 -1.41
C ASP A 475 21.16 14.72 -2.05
N GLY A 476 20.11 14.84 -1.22
CA GLY A 476 18.73 15.08 -1.61
C GLY A 476 18.45 16.35 -2.46
N PRO A 477 17.22 16.86 -2.49
CA PRO A 477 16.11 16.53 -1.60
C PRO A 477 15.67 15.06 -1.75
N HIS A 478 15.11 14.52 -0.67
CA HIS A 478 14.45 13.23 -0.65
C HIS A 478 13.07 13.42 -0.01
N PRO A 479 11.97 12.87 -0.57
CA PRO A 479 11.93 12.16 -1.86
C PRO A 479 12.31 13.07 -3.03
N ASN A 480 12.62 12.45 -4.17
CA ASN A 480 12.93 13.15 -5.42
C ASN A 480 12.32 12.44 -6.63
N THR A 481 12.51 13.04 -7.79
CA THR A 481 12.06 12.51 -9.09
C THR A 481 13.09 11.62 -9.78
N ASP A 482 14.15 11.17 -9.11
CA ASP A 482 15.19 10.37 -9.75
C ASP A 482 14.74 8.92 -9.92
N SER A 483 15.24 8.28 -10.97
CA SER A 483 15.05 6.85 -11.23
C SER A 483 15.95 6.03 -10.31
N TYR A 484 15.38 5.00 -9.70
CA TYR A 484 16.07 4.04 -8.83
C TYR A 484 16.11 2.62 -9.42
N LYS A 485 15.48 2.41 -10.57
CA LYS A 485 15.34 1.11 -11.22
C LYS A 485 16.66 0.47 -11.67
N GLU A 486 17.64 1.26 -12.12
CA GLU A 486 18.91 0.74 -12.64
C GLU A 486 19.95 0.55 -11.52
N GLN A 487 21.00 -0.26 -11.78
CA GLN A 487 22.11 -0.45 -10.82
C GLN A 487 22.75 0.87 -10.39
N MET A 488 22.70 1.87 -11.27
CA MET A 488 23.08 3.24 -10.98
C MET A 488 21.83 4.11 -11.07
N PRO A 489 21.45 4.82 -9.99
CA PRO A 489 20.36 5.79 -10.03
C PRO A 489 20.57 6.80 -11.16
N SER A 490 19.48 7.27 -11.76
CA SER A 490 19.55 8.24 -12.86
C SER A 490 18.68 9.44 -12.55
N ARG A 491 19.28 10.62 -12.51
CA ARG A 491 18.53 11.86 -12.33
C ARG A 491 17.70 12.14 -13.59
N THR A 492 16.39 12.20 -13.45
CA THR A 492 15.46 12.45 -14.58
C THR A 492 15.48 13.91 -14.99
N GLY A 493 15.70 14.79 -14.01
CA GLY A 493 15.62 16.22 -14.19
C GLY A 493 14.22 16.81 -14.18
N THR A 494 13.22 15.98 -13.92
CA THR A 494 11.81 16.39 -13.83
C THR A 494 11.57 17.20 -12.56
N TRP A 495 10.89 18.33 -12.66
CA TRP A 495 10.38 19.05 -11.50
C TRP A 495 8.86 19.02 -11.49
N ILE A 496 8.29 18.91 -10.30
CA ILE A 496 6.89 19.16 -10.03
C ILE A 496 6.86 20.28 -8.99
N ASN A 497 6.35 21.45 -9.31
CA ASN A 497 6.41 22.62 -8.43
C ASN A 497 5.15 23.49 -8.58
N GLN A 498 5.15 24.64 -7.93
CA GLN A 498 4.02 25.58 -7.93
C GLN A 498 2.71 24.88 -7.55
N ILE A 499 2.81 23.90 -6.62
CA ILE A 499 1.65 23.13 -6.16
C ILE A 499 0.74 24.07 -5.38
N SER A 500 -0.53 24.13 -5.76
CA SER A 500 -1.49 25.03 -5.15
C SER A 500 -1.81 24.66 -3.69
N LYS A 501 -2.60 25.51 -3.03
CA LYS A 501 -3.21 25.15 -1.75
C LYS A 501 -4.05 23.89 -1.90
N SER A 502 -4.11 23.12 -0.82
CA SER A 502 -4.96 21.94 -0.73
C SER A 502 -6.44 22.31 -0.92
N GLY A 503 -7.16 21.49 -1.67
CA GLY A 503 -8.58 21.69 -1.92
C GLY A 503 -9.12 20.75 -3.00
N ARG A 504 -10.42 20.85 -3.28
CA ARG A 504 -11.10 20.01 -4.27
C ARG A 504 -10.42 20.05 -5.64
N PHE A 505 -9.97 21.22 -6.08
CA PHE A 505 -9.15 21.38 -7.27
C PHE A 505 -7.78 21.87 -6.83
N MET A 506 -6.74 21.16 -7.27
CA MET A 506 -5.36 21.56 -7.09
C MET A 506 -4.70 21.75 -8.45
N SER A 507 -3.71 22.64 -8.52
CA SER A 507 -2.86 22.80 -9.69
C SER A 507 -1.41 22.52 -9.33
N PHE A 508 -0.64 22.06 -10.31
CA PHE A 508 0.80 21.90 -10.22
C PHE A 508 1.43 22.16 -11.58
N HIS A 509 2.71 22.52 -11.59
CA HIS A 509 3.46 22.74 -12.81
C HIS A 509 4.55 21.66 -12.92
N VAL A 510 4.67 21.05 -14.10
CA VAL A 510 5.71 20.07 -14.41
C VAL A 510 6.73 20.72 -15.34
N ASN A 511 8.01 20.64 -14.99
CA ASN A 511 9.11 21.02 -15.89
C ASN A 511 9.96 19.80 -16.22
N PHE A 512 10.04 19.45 -17.50
CA PHE A 512 11.08 18.57 -18.02
C PHE A 512 12.33 19.36 -18.38
N MET A 513 13.49 18.69 -18.35
CA MET A 513 14.72 19.26 -18.92
C MET A 513 14.66 19.24 -20.45
N ASP A 514 15.28 20.25 -21.06
CA ASP A 514 15.51 20.33 -22.49
C ASP A 514 16.71 19.45 -22.88
N GLU A 515 16.62 18.76 -24.02
CA GLU A 515 17.73 18.03 -24.61
C GLU A 515 18.11 18.62 -25.97
N LEU A 516 19.40 18.94 -26.16
CA LEU A 516 19.96 19.19 -27.48
C LEU A 516 20.89 18.05 -27.88
N SER A 517 20.44 17.22 -28.81
CA SER A 517 21.22 16.10 -29.36
C SER A 517 21.95 16.50 -30.64
N THR A 518 23.13 15.94 -30.84
CA THR A 518 23.72 15.82 -32.18
C THR A 518 23.28 14.50 -32.82
N ILE A 519 23.78 14.18 -34.01
CA ILE A 519 23.32 13.05 -34.82
C ILE A 519 23.63 11.65 -34.23
N PHE A 520 24.35 11.55 -33.11
CA PHE A 520 24.75 10.28 -32.48
C PHE A 520 25.43 9.25 -33.43
N ALA A 521 25.99 9.72 -34.54
CA ALA A 521 26.60 8.89 -35.56
C ALA A 521 27.99 8.37 -35.14
N GLY A 522 28.65 7.62 -36.04
CA GLY A 522 29.98 7.06 -35.81
C GLY A 522 30.95 7.28 -36.97
N GLY A 523 31.98 6.44 -37.03
CA GLY A 523 32.96 6.42 -38.12
C GLY A 523 34.39 6.75 -37.67
N ASN A 524 34.55 7.64 -36.69
CA ASN A 524 35.83 7.94 -36.07
C ASN A 524 35.75 7.82 -34.54
N GLY A 525 36.90 7.82 -33.87
CA GLY A 525 36.93 7.82 -32.43
C GLY A 525 38.34 7.93 -31.83
N ALA A 526 38.40 8.61 -30.69
CA ALA A 526 39.59 8.73 -29.85
C ALA A 526 39.15 8.77 -28.39
N ALA A 527 40.11 8.83 -27.46
CA ALA A 527 39.80 8.77 -26.03
C ALA A 527 39.07 10.01 -25.51
N GLY A 528 39.13 11.14 -26.22
CA GLY A 528 38.39 12.34 -25.87
C GLY A 528 37.92 13.17 -27.06
N THR A 529 37.04 14.12 -26.78
CA THR A 529 36.41 15.01 -27.76
C THR A 529 36.17 16.40 -27.17
N MET A 530 36.57 17.43 -27.91
CA MET A 530 36.35 18.84 -27.61
C MET A 530 35.24 19.41 -28.48
N PHE A 531 34.47 20.32 -27.93
CA PHE A 531 33.49 21.13 -28.66
C PHE A 531 33.28 22.48 -27.97
N ASP A 532 32.82 23.47 -28.73
CA ASP A 532 32.39 24.75 -28.16
C ASP A 532 30.86 24.81 -28.07
N LEU A 533 30.39 25.61 -27.12
CA LEU A 533 28.99 25.87 -26.86
C LEU A 533 28.78 27.35 -26.57
N VAL A 534 27.73 27.94 -27.15
CA VAL A 534 27.27 29.30 -26.83
C VAL A 534 25.78 29.23 -26.51
N PRO A 535 25.37 29.50 -25.26
CA PRO A 535 23.96 29.57 -24.92
C PRO A 535 23.40 30.95 -25.29
N THR A 536 22.16 31.01 -25.76
CA THR A 536 21.41 32.24 -26.06
C THR A 536 20.60 32.72 -24.85
N LYS A 537 20.27 31.80 -23.93
CA LYS A 537 19.67 32.06 -22.61
C LYS A 537 20.63 31.62 -21.50
N ASP A 538 20.42 32.06 -20.27
CA ASP A 538 21.15 31.48 -19.14
C ASP A 538 20.66 30.03 -18.95
N ILE A 539 21.58 29.07 -18.84
CA ILE A 539 21.22 27.64 -18.73
C ILE A 539 22.03 26.95 -17.63
N ASN A 540 21.50 25.84 -17.11
CA ASN A 540 22.28 24.88 -16.34
C ASN A 540 22.33 23.54 -17.07
N ILE A 541 23.54 23.04 -17.32
CA ILE A 541 23.75 21.68 -17.83
C ILE A 541 23.81 20.72 -16.64
N HIS A 542 23.08 19.61 -16.72
CA HIS A 542 23.01 18.59 -15.67
C HIS A 542 23.56 17.24 -16.09
N LYS A 543 23.37 16.87 -17.37
CA LYS A 543 23.81 15.59 -17.90
C LYS A 543 24.36 15.75 -19.32
N LEU A 544 25.38 14.96 -19.63
CA LEU A 544 25.83 14.74 -21.01
C LEU A 544 25.54 13.29 -21.37
N TYR A 545 24.92 13.08 -22.52
CA TYR A 545 24.82 11.75 -23.11
C TYR A 545 26.00 11.53 -24.05
N LEU A 546 26.79 10.51 -23.75
CA LEU A 546 28.03 10.18 -24.44
C LEU A 546 27.80 9.04 -25.44
N ASN A 547 28.42 9.12 -26.61
CA ASN A 547 28.48 8.01 -27.55
C ASN A 547 29.83 7.30 -27.42
N LEU A 548 29.84 6.17 -26.72
CA LEU A 548 31.06 5.40 -26.40
C LEU A 548 31.15 4.13 -27.23
N VAL A 549 32.36 3.70 -27.59
CA VAL A 549 32.56 2.43 -28.31
C VAL A 549 32.32 1.23 -27.40
N ASN A 550 32.76 1.36 -26.16
CA ASN A 550 32.78 0.31 -25.17
C ASN A 550 31.41 0.12 -24.51
N ASP A 551 31.21 -1.07 -23.97
CA ASP A 551 30.06 -1.46 -23.15
C ASP A 551 30.57 -1.83 -21.74
N GLY A 552 29.82 -1.47 -20.70
CA GLY A 552 30.13 -1.70 -19.29
C GLY A 552 30.76 -0.52 -18.53
N PRO A 553 31.05 -0.71 -17.23
CA PRO A 553 31.43 0.36 -16.32
C PRO A 553 32.80 0.96 -16.62
N MET A 554 32.89 2.29 -16.63
CA MET A 554 34.14 3.05 -16.80
C MET A 554 34.06 4.45 -16.18
N ASN A 555 35.15 5.22 -16.27
CA ASN A 555 35.18 6.61 -15.82
C ASN A 555 35.32 7.58 -17.00
N ALA A 556 34.51 8.64 -16.98
CA ALA A 556 34.58 9.78 -17.87
C ALA A 556 34.96 11.04 -17.09
N GLU A 557 35.82 11.87 -17.66
CA GLU A 557 36.20 13.18 -17.12
C GLU A 557 35.60 14.28 -18.00
N LEU A 558 35.08 15.32 -17.36
CA LEU A 558 34.66 16.55 -18.01
C LEU A 558 35.59 17.69 -17.61
N TRP A 559 36.07 18.39 -18.62
CA TRP A 559 36.86 19.59 -18.49
C TRP A 559 36.16 20.73 -19.23
N SER A 560 36.35 21.96 -18.74
CA SER A 560 35.77 23.14 -19.36
C SER A 560 36.71 24.33 -19.30
N ARG A 561 36.40 25.33 -20.12
CA ARG A 561 36.97 26.67 -20.03
C ARG A 561 36.07 27.69 -20.71
N THR A 562 36.18 28.94 -20.27
CA THR A 562 35.61 30.07 -21.00
C THR A 562 36.44 30.35 -22.27
N GLY A 563 35.76 30.66 -23.37
CA GLY A 563 36.35 30.83 -24.70
C GLY A 563 36.28 29.56 -25.55
N THR A 564 37.00 29.54 -26.66
CA THR A 564 37.02 28.44 -27.64
C THR A 564 38.11 27.43 -27.37
N HIS A 565 37.91 26.14 -27.66
CA HIS A 565 38.96 25.11 -27.57
C HIS A 565 40.16 25.36 -28.51
N VAL A 566 39.95 26.13 -29.59
CA VAL A 566 40.92 26.32 -30.68
C VAL A 566 42.23 26.95 -30.20
N GLY A 567 43.35 26.27 -30.43
CA GLY A 567 44.69 26.67 -29.98
C GLY A 567 45.01 26.29 -28.52
N PHE A 568 44.12 25.55 -27.86
CA PHE A 568 44.26 25.07 -26.49
C PHE A 568 44.08 23.55 -26.34
N GLU A 569 44.02 22.83 -27.46
CA GLU A 569 43.76 21.38 -27.54
C GLU A 569 44.81 20.56 -26.81
N ASN A 570 46.07 21.02 -26.78
CA ASN A 570 47.17 20.34 -26.09
C ASN A 570 47.71 21.13 -24.88
N LYS A 571 46.86 21.95 -24.23
CA LYS A 571 47.28 22.84 -23.12
C LYS A 571 46.50 22.54 -21.83
N PRO A 572 46.76 21.42 -21.13
CA PRO A 572 45.97 20.99 -19.97
C PRO A 572 45.83 22.06 -18.87
N LEU A 573 46.88 22.86 -18.63
CA LEU A 573 46.88 23.94 -17.62
C LEU A 573 45.96 25.13 -17.97
N LYS A 574 45.33 25.13 -19.15
CA LYS A 574 44.35 26.15 -19.59
C LYS A 574 42.92 25.65 -19.51
N TRP A 575 42.71 24.44 -19.01
CA TRP A 575 41.41 23.82 -18.78
C TRP A 575 41.19 23.61 -17.30
N GLN A 576 39.95 23.78 -16.86
CA GLN A 576 39.50 23.40 -15.53
C GLN A 576 38.91 22.00 -15.61
N ARG A 577 39.37 21.07 -14.75
CA ARG A 577 38.69 19.79 -14.57
C ARG A 577 37.44 20.01 -13.73
N ASN A 578 36.27 19.70 -14.28
CA ASN A 578 34.99 19.87 -13.59
C ASN A 578 34.69 18.65 -12.72
N ILE A 579 34.66 17.46 -13.33
CA ILE A 579 34.23 16.24 -12.66
C ILE A 579 34.90 15.00 -13.28
N ILE A 580 35.04 13.96 -12.46
CA ILE A 580 35.27 12.59 -12.90
C ILE A 580 34.03 11.81 -12.45
N SER A 581 33.29 11.24 -13.41
CA SER A 581 32.06 10.49 -13.13
C SER A 581 32.25 9.03 -13.54
N PRO A 582 31.83 8.07 -12.69
CA PRO A 582 31.57 6.73 -13.18
C PRO A 582 30.40 6.80 -14.18
N VAL A 583 30.47 5.97 -15.21
CA VAL A 583 29.42 5.80 -16.22
C VAL A 583 29.32 4.32 -16.56
N ASP A 584 28.11 3.85 -16.85
CA ASP A 584 27.90 2.52 -17.43
C ASP A 584 27.72 2.66 -18.95
N ALA A 585 28.77 2.35 -19.70
CA ALA A 585 28.77 2.60 -21.14
C ALA A 585 27.82 1.66 -21.86
N GLN A 586 26.98 2.19 -22.75
CA GLN A 586 25.92 1.43 -23.42
C GLN A 586 26.33 0.91 -24.81
N GLY A 587 27.58 1.15 -25.23
CA GLY A 587 28.08 0.81 -26.56
C GLY A 587 27.72 1.81 -27.65
N SER A 588 28.29 1.57 -28.84
CA SER A 588 28.27 2.53 -29.96
C SER A 588 26.85 2.82 -30.44
N GLY A 589 26.51 4.10 -30.56
CA GLY A 589 25.20 4.56 -31.03
C GLY A 589 24.10 4.55 -29.97
N LYS A 590 24.40 4.13 -28.73
CA LYS A 590 23.49 4.26 -27.58
C LYS A 590 23.92 5.42 -26.68
N LYS A 591 22.95 6.00 -25.97
CA LYS A 591 23.18 7.09 -25.01
C LYS A 591 23.78 6.52 -23.72
N THR A 592 25.06 6.81 -23.46
CA THR A 592 25.64 6.60 -22.13
C THR A 592 25.43 7.85 -21.28
N SER A 593 24.71 7.73 -20.17
CA SER A 593 24.50 8.84 -19.23
C SER A 593 25.78 9.21 -18.49
N MET A 594 26.19 10.47 -18.55
CA MET A 594 27.22 11.06 -17.70
C MET A 594 26.64 12.24 -16.94
N ASP A 595 26.52 12.08 -15.63
CA ASP A 595 26.09 13.14 -14.75
C ASP A 595 27.21 14.18 -14.56
N VAL A 596 26.88 15.48 -14.61
CA VAL A 596 27.85 16.57 -14.47
C VAL A 596 27.54 17.51 -13.30
N GLY A 597 26.61 17.12 -12.42
CA GLY A 597 26.12 17.98 -11.35
C GLY A 597 25.25 19.11 -11.91
N SER A 598 25.69 20.36 -11.75
CA SER A 598 25.04 21.54 -12.34
C SER A 598 26.11 22.53 -12.80
N ILE A 599 26.25 22.73 -14.11
CA ILE A 599 27.16 23.71 -14.71
C ILE A 599 26.36 24.89 -15.26
N THR A 600 26.44 26.03 -14.58
CA THR A 600 25.76 27.26 -14.99
C THR A 600 26.54 27.97 -16.11
N LEU A 601 25.87 28.20 -17.24
CA LEU A 601 26.40 28.94 -18.38
C LEU A 601 25.58 30.21 -18.62
N LYS A 602 26.28 31.31 -18.90
CA LYS A 602 25.66 32.62 -19.12
C LYS A 602 25.43 32.88 -20.60
N ALA A 603 24.27 33.46 -20.91
CA ALA A 603 23.87 33.84 -22.25
C ALA A 603 24.97 34.66 -22.96
N GLY A 604 25.23 34.32 -24.21
CA GLY A 604 26.19 35.02 -25.08
C GLY A 604 27.67 34.71 -24.79
N ILE A 605 28.00 33.95 -23.74
CA ILE A 605 29.38 33.57 -23.44
C ILE A 605 29.72 32.25 -24.13
N ARG A 606 30.87 32.21 -24.82
CA ARG A 606 31.40 30.97 -25.39
C ARG A 606 32.12 30.15 -24.33
N TYR A 607 31.78 28.87 -24.27
CA TYR A 607 32.46 27.88 -23.44
C TYR A 607 32.99 26.77 -24.33
N ALA A 608 34.12 26.19 -23.93
CA ALA A 608 34.66 24.99 -24.54
C ALA A 608 34.60 23.86 -23.51
N PHE A 609 34.16 22.69 -23.96
CA PHE A 609 34.13 21.47 -23.18
C PHE A 609 35.08 20.45 -23.78
N TYR A 610 35.65 19.62 -22.92
CA TYR A 610 36.45 18.48 -23.28
C TYR A 610 36.02 17.28 -22.44
N VAL A 611 35.51 16.25 -23.10
CA VAL A 611 35.10 14.99 -22.45
C VAL A 611 36.10 13.92 -22.83
N VAL A 612 36.58 13.16 -21.85
CA VAL A 612 37.63 12.14 -22.05
C VAL A 612 37.38 10.92 -21.16
N VAL A 613 37.53 9.72 -21.69
CA VAL A 613 37.42 8.46 -20.93
C VAL A 613 38.81 7.94 -20.58
N LEU A 614 38.92 7.28 -19.42
CA LEU A 614 40.17 6.65 -18.99
C LEU A 614 40.56 5.48 -19.91
N ASP A 615 39.59 4.59 -20.12
CA ASP A 615 39.73 3.34 -20.85
C ASP A 615 38.57 3.23 -21.84
N GLY A 616 38.86 3.41 -23.13
CA GLY A 616 37.87 3.36 -24.19
C GLY A 616 38.00 4.46 -25.23
N LYS A 617 36.96 4.62 -26.06
CA LYS A 617 36.90 5.65 -27.10
C LYS A 617 35.51 6.26 -27.18
N PHE A 618 35.46 7.56 -27.43
CA PHE A 618 34.28 8.24 -27.95
C PHE A 618 34.10 7.95 -29.44
N ARG A 619 32.85 8.04 -29.89
CA ARG A 619 32.51 8.22 -31.30
C ARG A 619 32.31 9.70 -31.60
N TYR A 620 32.86 10.12 -32.72
CA TYR A 620 32.62 11.43 -33.31
C TYR A 620 32.61 11.30 -34.83
N THR A 621 32.05 12.28 -35.53
CA THR A 621 32.02 12.32 -37.00
C THR A 621 33.00 13.35 -37.55
N ASN A 622 33.35 13.22 -38.83
CA ASN A 622 34.11 14.26 -39.52
C ASN A 622 33.21 15.48 -39.69
N GLY A 623 33.70 16.62 -39.22
CA GLY A 623 33.12 17.92 -39.46
C GLY A 623 33.66 18.57 -40.73
N ASN A 624 33.08 19.70 -41.10
CA ASN A 624 33.42 20.46 -42.30
C ASN A 624 34.39 21.62 -42.02
N GLY A 625 34.61 21.98 -40.75
CA GLY A 625 35.52 23.07 -40.38
C GLY A 625 35.35 23.55 -38.94
N VAL A 626 36.48 23.82 -38.28
CA VAL A 626 36.51 24.47 -36.96
C VAL A 626 35.63 25.72 -36.93
N GLY A 627 34.72 25.79 -35.94
CA GLY A 627 33.83 26.93 -35.73
C GLY A 627 32.52 26.88 -36.51
N ASN A 628 32.29 25.85 -37.33
CA ASN A 628 30.96 25.58 -37.89
C ASN A 628 29.98 25.17 -36.81
N VAL A 629 28.70 25.46 -37.03
CA VAL A 629 27.62 24.98 -36.16
C VAL A 629 27.42 23.49 -36.39
N SER A 630 27.46 22.72 -35.32
CA SER A 630 27.14 21.29 -35.31
C SER A 630 25.64 21.06 -35.14
N THR A 631 25.05 21.69 -34.12
CA THR A 631 23.60 21.66 -33.84
C THR A 631 23.20 22.91 -33.04
N SER A 632 21.93 23.29 -33.08
CA SER A 632 21.40 24.44 -32.34
C SER A 632 19.89 24.35 -32.16
N ASN A 633 19.39 24.95 -31.07
CA ASN A 633 17.97 25.27 -30.87
C ASN A 633 17.82 26.73 -30.39
N GLU A 634 16.69 27.08 -29.79
CA GLU A 634 16.43 28.44 -29.32
C GLU A 634 17.23 28.85 -28.08
N ASP A 635 17.83 27.91 -27.33
CA ASP A 635 18.51 28.14 -26.05
C ASP A 635 20.03 28.07 -26.14
N LEU A 636 20.57 27.28 -27.07
CA LEU A 636 22.01 27.17 -27.26
C LEU A 636 22.42 26.65 -28.64
N THR A 637 23.70 26.88 -28.94
CA THR A 637 24.38 26.43 -30.16
C THR A 637 25.64 25.67 -29.79
N VAL A 638 25.81 24.48 -30.36
CA VAL A 638 27.01 23.64 -30.27
C VAL A 638 27.78 23.73 -31.59
N TYR A 639 29.08 23.92 -31.50
CA TYR A 639 29.98 24.04 -32.66
C TYR A 639 30.86 22.80 -32.82
N GLU A 640 31.31 22.57 -34.04
CA GLU A 640 32.34 21.58 -34.34
C GLU A 640 33.61 21.83 -33.51
N GLY A 641 34.25 20.75 -33.09
CA GLY A 641 35.53 20.81 -32.39
C GLY A 641 36.53 19.78 -32.87
N ALA A 642 37.10 19.02 -31.93
CA ALA A 642 38.24 18.15 -32.20
C ALA A 642 38.12 16.81 -31.47
N GLY A 643 38.72 15.77 -32.05
CA GLY A 643 39.00 14.50 -31.37
C GLY A 643 40.40 14.52 -30.78
N LEU A 644 40.60 13.88 -29.63
CA LEU A 644 41.90 13.84 -28.95
C LEU A 644 42.23 12.45 -28.41
N GLY A 645 43.51 12.11 -28.46
CA GLY A 645 44.11 11.08 -27.63
C GLY A 645 44.25 11.54 -26.16
N ARG A 646 44.21 10.59 -25.23
CA ARG A 646 44.18 10.89 -23.80
C ARG A 646 45.52 11.46 -23.28
N PRO A 647 45.51 12.37 -22.28
CA PRO A 647 44.40 13.26 -21.93
C PRO A 647 44.41 14.56 -22.75
N PHE A 648 45.54 14.97 -23.34
CA PHE A 648 45.62 16.18 -24.18
C PHE A 648 46.71 15.93 -25.26
N ASN A 649 46.46 14.96 -26.14
CA ASN A 649 47.42 14.54 -27.16
C ASN A 649 46.71 14.18 -28.48
N ASN A 650 47.45 14.01 -29.58
CA ASN A 650 46.95 13.54 -30.88
C ASN A 650 45.65 14.25 -31.31
N VAL A 651 45.77 15.50 -31.74
CA VAL A 651 44.62 16.35 -32.10
C VAL A 651 44.13 16.02 -33.51
N TYR A 652 42.84 15.71 -33.62
CA TYR A 652 42.12 15.51 -34.88
C TYR A 652 41.12 16.64 -35.05
N ASN A 653 41.46 17.65 -35.86
CA ASN A 653 40.61 18.80 -36.11
C ASN A 653 39.37 18.46 -36.95
N ASN A 654 38.38 19.36 -36.94
CA ASN A 654 37.12 19.26 -37.70
C ASN A 654 36.38 17.98 -37.32
N ARG A 655 35.94 17.89 -36.06
CA ARG A 655 35.15 16.77 -35.55
C ARG A 655 33.87 17.27 -34.92
N ILE A 656 32.77 16.62 -35.28
CA ILE A 656 31.47 16.84 -34.64
C ILE A 656 31.39 15.90 -33.43
N TRP A 657 31.22 16.48 -32.25
CA TRP A 657 30.92 15.72 -31.04
C TRP A 657 29.58 14.99 -31.22
N ASN A 658 29.57 13.67 -31.03
CA ASN A 658 28.36 12.86 -31.09
C ASN A 658 27.88 12.58 -29.66
N GLY A 659 26.91 13.36 -29.21
CA GLY A 659 26.38 13.32 -27.86
C GLY A 659 25.15 14.22 -27.72
N SER A 660 24.59 14.29 -26.51
CA SER A 660 23.50 15.21 -26.20
C SER A 660 23.78 15.95 -24.90
N ILE A 661 23.17 17.12 -24.78
CA ILE A 661 23.22 17.96 -23.58
C ILE A 661 21.82 18.02 -23.00
N LEU A 662 21.67 17.59 -21.75
CA LEU A 662 20.44 17.75 -20.98
C LEU A 662 20.61 18.96 -20.04
N TYR A 663 19.71 19.92 -20.17
CA TYR A 663 19.81 21.22 -19.49
C TYR A 663 18.43 21.80 -19.16
N ASN A 664 18.40 22.86 -18.36
CA ASN A 664 17.22 23.71 -18.22
C ASN A 664 17.59 25.17 -18.44
N VAL A 665 16.65 25.94 -18.97
CA VAL A 665 16.76 27.41 -19.04
C VAL A 665 16.54 28.00 -17.66
N ILE A 666 17.44 28.87 -17.22
CA ILE A 666 17.31 29.58 -15.94
C ILE A 666 16.28 30.70 -16.11
N SER A 667 15.04 30.41 -15.71
CA SER A 667 13.98 31.41 -15.57
C SER A 667 14.04 32.10 -14.21
N SER A 668 13.30 33.20 -14.04
CA SER A 668 13.15 33.86 -12.73
C SER A 668 12.54 32.95 -11.66
N ASP A 669 11.75 31.97 -12.07
CA ASP A 669 10.97 31.11 -11.19
C ASP A 669 11.84 29.94 -10.68
N ASP A 670 12.69 29.37 -11.55
CA ASP A 670 13.69 28.35 -11.19
C ASP A 670 14.71 28.86 -10.16
N ASP A 671 15.10 30.13 -10.22
CA ASP A 671 16.02 30.73 -9.24
C ASP A 671 15.33 30.92 -7.88
N GLN A 672 14.00 31.10 -7.84
CA GLN A 672 13.25 31.11 -6.58
C GLN A 672 13.17 29.72 -5.97
N ASP A 673 12.85 28.69 -6.77
CA ASP A 673 12.73 27.31 -6.26
C ASP A 673 14.08 26.77 -5.75
N ARG A 674 15.18 27.09 -6.44
CA ARG A 674 16.53 26.76 -5.95
C ARG A 674 16.91 27.52 -4.68
N ARG A 675 16.46 28.76 -4.51
CA ARG A 675 16.66 29.51 -3.25
C ARG A 675 15.83 28.91 -2.12
N ARG A 676 14.61 28.43 -2.40
CA ARG A 676 13.76 27.72 -1.42
C ARG A 676 14.44 26.44 -0.93
N LEU A 677 14.98 25.64 -1.85
CA LEU A 677 15.75 24.42 -1.51
C LEU A 677 16.97 24.70 -0.62
N ARG A 678 17.73 25.77 -0.89
CA ARG A 678 18.89 26.16 -0.06
C ARG A 678 18.49 26.76 1.29
N GLY A 679 17.28 27.31 1.38
CA GLY A 679 16.72 27.85 2.62
C GLY A 679 16.24 26.75 3.57
N SER A 680 15.64 25.68 3.06
CA SER A 680 15.11 24.58 3.90
C SER A 680 16.21 23.76 4.58
N THR A 681 17.40 23.63 3.97
CA THR A 681 18.56 22.96 4.61
C THR A 681 19.12 23.70 5.83
N SER A 682 18.64 24.91 6.12
CA SER A 682 19.12 25.71 7.27
C SER A 682 18.17 25.71 8.48
N SER A 683 17.05 25.01 8.41
CA SER A 683 16.02 25.01 9.46
C SER A 683 15.43 23.63 9.79
N LEU A 684 16.25 22.58 9.75
CA LEU A 684 15.95 21.28 10.36
C LEU A 684 16.97 20.98 11.48
#